data_AF-A0A2V2PJ56-F1
#
_entry.id   AF-A0A2V2PJ56-F1
#
_cell.length_a   1.000
_cell.length_b   1.000
_cell.length_c   1.000
_cell.angle_alpha   90.00
_cell.angle_beta   90.00
_cell.angle_gamma   90.00
#
_symmetry.space_group_name_H-M   'P 1'
#
loop_
_entity.id
_entity.type
_entity.pdbx_description
1 polymer ?
#
loop_
_entity_poly.entity_id
_entity_poly.type
_entity_poly.pdbx_seq_one_letter_code
_entity_poly.pdbx_strand_id
1 'polypeptide(L)'
;MAALREDLTRTRLVTLLGPGGAGKTRLSQETAETVAGDWPDGVWLVELAPVDDPDAVPEAVLGALGARETVLRGAGAEELRALSEHSTGDPLVRLTEYCSRRRMLLLLDNCEHVVEAAAALTDHLLAHCPQLTVLATSREPLGVPGEFVRPVEPLPDPMALRLLAERGSAARPGFRTDADEETAAACAEICRRLDGLPLAIELAAARLRMLTPRQIADRLDDRFRLLTNGSRTLLPRQQTLRAVVDWSWELLDGAERAVLRRLAVFAGGCSLAAAEEVCALPTPADGVAVDSLDVAALLGSLVDKSLVVAAPGEDAEMRYRLLETVGEYAAERLAEAGERDAVERRHLVHYRELARTTGPKLRGAGQRGAIELFRREYENLRTALRHAVAARDEQEGLCLVLSLSWYWMMRDLNADARQWSGAVAALGPDPFAPPGVRAPALLERTTDRPPPWEPEQVEEARRGAGLIQLVTVDHAMDEWLTPAGQERMRIIARTYRPGQPQTCRTPGSLWMFAVLLTGDAEGMRDVMDETVRASREYGYEWELGAALEVRAKILANRPDWAGEALADADESLEIFARLGDDWGAAESLSSRGEANERKGRFAEAAADYLAAVDYARALGARSQVAVLRARYAGALIELDRFEEAEAILRDVVDGGAFAGHDATPTARLHLGFLYGRTGRPAEAREEIVRLREGFSSRSVGVFDGFVLGVLAWLDNMVGDHDSALAGGLAALGHAQDRLSRMMAPQMASTQLMTIARALAGLDAPGAPVDAARLLGLQAALLPAGHVPTVLESQGLSEAEEAVRARIGQAEYAAAYEEGGGLTVEEATALAETYRRDPSPPPSRA
;
A
#
# COMPACT_ATOMS: atom_id res chain seq x y z
N MET A 1 32.85 -9.66 11.11
CA MET A 1 31.66 -10.50 11.35
C MET A 1 31.54 -10.97 12.80
N ALA A 2 32.42 -11.84 13.32
CA ALA A 2 32.29 -12.34 14.72
C ALA A 2 32.25 -11.23 15.78
N ALA A 3 33.11 -10.21 15.66
CA ALA A 3 33.09 -9.03 16.54
C ALA A 3 31.79 -8.21 16.43
N LEU A 4 31.29 -7.98 15.20
CA LEU A 4 30.04 -7.23 14.99
C LEU A 4 28.83 -7.98 15.57
N ARG A 5 28.81 -9.31 15.47
CA ARG A 5 27.80 -10.14 16.14
C ARG A 5 27.84 -9.97 17.65
N GLU A 6 29.04 -9.93 18.26
CA GLU A 6 29.18 -9.69 19.70
C GLU A 6 28.61 -8.31 20.07
N ASP A 7 28.92 -7.25 19.32
CA ASP A 7 28.40 -5.91 19.62
C ASP A 7 26.87 -5.83 19.51
N LEU A 8 26.28 -6.45 18.50
CA LEU A 8 24.82 -6.51 18.30
C LEU A 8 24.10 -7.25 19.45
N THR A 9 24.80 -8.11 20.18
CA THR A 9 24.25 -8.79 21.37
C THR A 9 24.43 -8.00 22.67
N ARG A 10 25.34 -7.02 22.69
CA ARG A 10 25.69 -6.23 23.88
C ARG A 10 25.08 -4.84 23.89
N THR A 11 24.78 -4.29 22.71
CA THR A 11 24.30 -2.91 22.53
C THR A 11 23.14 -2.87 21.54
N ARG A 12 22.19 -1.95 21.76
CA ARG A 12 20.98 -1.80 20.94
C ARG A 12 21.15 -0.86 19.75
N LEU A 13 22.26 -0.13 19.68
CA LEU A 13 22.64 0.70 18.55
C LEU A 13 24.11 0.49 18.23
N VAL A 14 24.39 -0.03 17.04
CA VAL A 14 25.75 -0.13 16.51
C VAL A 14 25.82 0.67 15.22
N THR A 15 26.75 1.62 15.15
CA THR A 15 26.98 2.39 13.92
C THR A 15 28.30 1.94 13.30
N LEU A 16 28.24 1.33 12.13
CA LEU A 16 29.41 1.10 11.29
C LEU A 16 29.88 2.45 10.73
N LEU A 17 30.94 2.96 11.31
CA LEU A 17 31.50 4.24 10.95
C LEU A 17 32.68 4.05 10.01
N GLY A 18 32.61 4.64 8.82
CA GLY A 18 33.72 4.56 7.89
C GLY A 18 33.53 5.44 6.66
N PRO A 19 34.62 5.78 5.96
CA PRO A 19 34.53 6.57 4.74
C PRO A 19 33.71 5.85 3.65
N GLY A 20 33.25 6.60 2.64
CA GLY A 20 32.66 6.01 1.44
C GLY A 20 33.61 4.95 0.85
N GLY A 21 33.05 3.87 0.29
CA GLY A 21 33.84 2.80 -0.32
C GLY A 21 34.61 1.87 0.64
N ALA A 22 34.46 2.01 1.96
CA ALA A 22 35.05 1.12 2.97
C ALA A 22 34.40 -0.28 3.06
N GLY A 23 33.26 -0.49 2.38
CA GLY A 23 32.52 -1.76 2.41
C GLY A 23 31.52 -1.89 3.57
N LYS A 24 31.06 -0.77 4.15
CA LYS A 24 30.11 -0.75 5.29
C LYS A 24 28.81 -1.48 4.98
N THR A 25 28.16 -1.13 3.86
CA THR A 25 26.93 -1.76 3.35
C THR A 25 27.10 -3.27 3.16
N ARG A 26 28.23 -3.69 2.58
CA ARG A 26 28.49 -5.12 2.37
C ARG A 26 28.69 -5.85 3.69
N LEU A 27 29.45 -5.26 4.62
CA LEU A 27 29.70 -5.82 5.94
C LEU A 27 28.42 -5.89 6.81
N SER A 28 27.55 -4.89 6.72
CA SER A 28 26.27 -4.87 7.43
C SER A 28 25.33 -5.95 6.88
N GLN A 29 25.20 -6.07 5.55
CA GLN A 29 24.37 -7.10 4.90
C GLN A 29 24.89 -8.52 5.15
N GLU A 30 26.17 -8.80 4.93
CA GLU A 30 26.74 -10.14 5.18
C GLU A 30 26.66 -10.54 6.67
N THR A 31 26.77 -9.57 7.58
CA THR A 31 26.57 -9.84 9.01
C THR A 31 25.10 -10.09 9.31
N ALA A 32 24.18 -9.27 8.79
CA ALA A 32 22.73 -9.46 8.92
C ALA A 32 22.27 -10.86 8.46
N GLU A 33 22.76 -11.33 7.31
CA GLU A 33 22.46 -12.67 6.80
C GLU A 33 22.93 -13.79 7.73
N THR A 34 24.13 -13.65 8.30
CA THR A 34 24.70 -14.68 9.18
C THR A 34 24.10 -14.70 10.59
N VAL A 35 23.43 -13.62 11.01
CA VAL A 35 22.86 -13.48 12.36
C VAL A 35 21.33 -13.49 12.37
N ALA A 36 20.68 -13.62 11.22
CA ALA A 36 19.22 -13.58 11.08
C ALA A 36 18.45 -14.54 12.01
N GLY A 37 19.06 -15.67 12.42
CA GLY A 37 18.45 -16.61 13.37
C GLY A 37 18.29 -16.10 14.80
N ASP A 38 18.97 -15.01 15.18
CA ASP A 38 18.95 -14.46 16.55
C ASP A 38 17.83 -13.41 16.76
N TRP A 39 17.16 -12.98 15.67
CA TRP A 39 16.04 -12.02 15.69
C TRP A 39 14.78 -12.67 15.08
N PRO A 40 13.84 -13.17 15.92
CA PRO A 40 12.67 -13.90 15.46
C PRO A 40 11.73 -13.06 14.58
N ASP A 41 11.72 -11.74 14.77
CA ASP A 41 10.90 -10.80 14.00
C ASP A 41 11.63 -10.22 12.77
N GLY A 42 12.77 -10.82 12.41
CA GLY A 42 13.48 -10.56 11.15
C GLY A 42 14.55 -9.48 11.19
N VAL A 43 15.29 -9.40 10.08
CA VAL A 43 16.32 -8.39 9.81
C VAL A 43 15.92 -7.59 8.57
N TRP A 44 15.99 -6.26 8.70
CA TRP A 44 15.34 -5.32 7.79
C TRP A 44 16.32 -4.31 7.25
N LEU A 45 16.52 -4.30 5.94
CA LEU A 45 17.40 -3.34 5.29
C LEU A 45 16.60 -2.11 4.83
N VAL A 46 16.98 -0.93 5.31
CA VAL A 46 16.50 0.35 4.80
C VAL A 46 17.65 1.02 4.05
N GLU A 47 17.54 1.08 2.74
CA GLU A 47 18.46 1.86 1.92
C GLU A 47 18.01 3.32 1.94
N LEU A 48 18.73 4.17 2.69
CA LEU A 48 18.42 5.61 2.73
C LEU A 48 19.07 6.35 1.58
N ALA A 49 20.00 5.75 0.83
CA ALA A 49 20.67 6.37 -0.31
C ALA A 49 19.77 7.11 -1.33
N PRO A 50 18.53 6.67 -1.66
CA PRO A 50 17.65 7.41 -2.56
C PRO A 50 16.80 8.51 -1.88
N VAL A 51 16.97 8.77 -0.58
CA VAL A 51 16.14 9.68 0.23
C VAL A 51 16.80 11.05 0.36
N ASP A 52 16.46 11.97 -0.53
CA ASP A 52 17.04 13.33 -0.51
C ASP A 52 16.42 14.27 0.54
N ASP A 53 15.18 14.00 0.98
CA ASP A 53 14.43 14.82 1.93
C ASP A 53 14.50 14.21 3.34
N PRO A 54 15.12 14.91 4.33
CA PRO A 54 15.18 14.44 5.71
C PRO A 54 13.81 14.12 6.33
N ASP A 55 12.75 14.84 5.94
CA ASP A 55 11.39 14.62 6.46
C ASP A 55 10.78 13.31 5.92
N ALA A 56 11.31 12.78 4.83
CA ALA A 56 10.88 11.51 4.23
C ALA A 56 11.55 10.28 4.85
N VAL A 57 12.53 10.43 5.76
CA VAL A 57 13.26 9.30 6.36
C VAL A 57 12.34 8.33 7.13
N PRO A 58 11.43 8.79 8.01
CA PRO A 58 10.46 7.90 8.65
C PRO A 58 9.60 7.15 7.63
N GLU A 59 9.20 7.81 6.55
CA GLU A 59 8.39 7.21 5.50
C GLU A 59 9.18 6.20 4.66
N ALA A 60 10.45 6.43 4.40
CA ALA A 60 11.34 5.49 3.73
C ALA A 60 11.59 4.24 4.59
N VAL A 61 11.79 4.41 5.90
CA VAL A 61 11.92 3.30 6.84
C VAL A 61 10.60 2.50 6.92
N LEU A 62 9.46 3.19 6.91
CA LEU A 62 8.15 2.54 6.80
C LEU A 62 8.00 1.80 5.47
N GLY A 63 8.36 2.43 4.35
CA GLY A 63 8.29 1.84 3.02
C GLY A 63 9.13 0.58 2.92
N ALA A 64 10.34 0.60 3.47
CA ALA A 64 11.25 -0.55 3.53
C ALA A 64 10.70 -1.66 4.43
N LEU A 65 10.17 -1.34 5.60
CA LEU A 65 9.52 -2.32 6.48
C LEU A 65 8.19 -2.85 5.90
N GLY A 66 7.60 -2.14 4.93
CA GLY A 66 6.45 -2.57 4.15
C GLY A 66 6.85 -3.42 2.93
N ALA A 67 7.94 -3.11 2.23
CA ALA A 67 8.36 -3.74 0.98
C ALA A 67 8.69 -5.23 1.11
N ARG A 68 8.24 -6.05 0.15
CA ARG A 68 8.48 -7.51 0.11
C ARG A 68 9.96 -7.87 -0.18
N GLU A 69 10.83 -6.89 -0.45
CA GLU A 69 12.19 -7.10 -0.98
C GLU A 69 13.34 -6.81 0.00
N THR A 70 13.12 -6.03 1.06
CA THR A 70 14.16 -5.60 2.02
C THR A 70 14.38 -6.60 3.16
N VAL A 71 13.72 -7.75 3.09
CA VAL A 71 13.75 -8.80 4.11
C VAL A 71 14.87 -9.79 3.81
N LEU A 72 15.95 -9.72 4.57
CA LEU A 72 17.03 -10.71 4.47
C LEU A 72 16.61 -12.09 5.05
N ARG A 73 15.52 -12.14 5.84
CA ARG A 73 14.62 -13.28 6.17
C ARG A 73 13.69 -12.87 7.31
N GLY A 74 12.39 -13.13 7.21
CA GLY A 74 11.43 -12.85 8.29
C GLY A 74 9.99 -12.64 7.80
N ALA A 75 9.01 -12.86 8.67
CA ALA A 75 7.57 -12.86 8.36
C ALA A 75 6.85 -11.55 8.74
N GLY A 76 7.55 -10.41 8.87
CA GLY A 76 6.94 -9.15 9.38
C GLY A 76 6.61 -8.08 8.33
N ALA A 77 7.04 -8.21 7.06
CA ALA A 77 7.00 -7.12 6.06
C ALA A 77 5.60 -6.61 5.72
N GLU A 78 4.60 -7.44 5.92
CA GLU A 78 3.25 -7.01 5.59
C GLU A 78 2.50 -6.50 6.81
N GLU A 79 3.05 -6.61 8.03
CA GLU A 79 2.45 -6.07 9.26
C GLU A 79 2.66 -4.55 9.40
N LEU A 80 3.58 -3.98 8.63
CA LEU A 80 3.77 -2.53 8.62
C LEU A 80 2.88 -1.83 7.58
N ARG A 81 2.49 -2.54 6.51
CA ARG A 81 1.60 -1.99 5.48
C ARG A 81 0.23 -1.62 6.04
N ALA A 82 -0.46 -2.50 6.79
CA ALA A 82 -1.73 -2.08 7.40
C ALA A 82 -1.61 -1.25 8.70
N LEU A 83 -0.42 -1.14 9.33
CA LEU A 83 -0.17 -0.04 10.28
C LEU A 83 -0.01 1.31 9.56
N SER A 84 0.18 1.30 8.22
CA SER A 84 0.12 2.50 7.39
C SER A 84 -1.25 3.01 7.05
N GLU A 85 -2.20 2.10 7.03
CA GLU A 85 -3.58 2.35 6.63
C GLU A 85 -4.47 2.70 7.84
N HIS A 86 -4.12 2.24 9.05
CA HIS A 86 -4.93 2.44 10.28
C HIS A 86 -4.51 3.63 11.16
N SER A 87 -3.56 4.46 10.74
CA SER A 87 -3.11 5.58 11.57
C SER A 87 -2.81 6.82 10.73
N THR A 88 -3.63 7.85 10.89
CA THR A 88 -3.30 9.25 10.56
C THR A 88 -2.29 9.86 11.52
N GLY A 89 -1.49 9.01 12.17
CA GLY A 89 -0.38 9.41 13.01
C GLY A 89 0.84 9.76 12.17
N ASP A 90 1.61 10.71 12.67
CA ASP A 90 3.00 10.94 12.32
C ASP A 90 3.72 9.60 12.02
N PRO A 91 4.35 9.42 10.84
CA PRO A 91 5.16 8.25 10.47
C PRO A 91 6.00 7.68 11.62
N LEU A 92 6.51 8.55 12.48
CA LEU A 92 7.30 8.20 13.65
C LEU A 92 6.51 7.39 14.70
N VAL A 93 5.26 7.78 14.99
CA VAL A 93 4.38 7.08 15.95
C VAL A 93 4.12 5.65 15.48
N ARG A 94 3.90 5.49 14.16
CA ARG A 94 3.59 4.20 13.54
C ARG A 94 4.78 3.25 13.56
N LEU A 95 5.99 3.77 13.26
CA LEU A 95 7.22 3.00 13.41
C LEU A 95 7.42 2.54 14.86
N THR A 96 7.11 3.41 15.82
CA THR A 96 7.20 3.10 17.24
C THR A 96 6.24 1.99 17.65
N GLU A 97 4.97 2.07 17.27
CA GLU A 97 4.00 1.01 17.55
C GLU A 97 4.44 -0.33 16.98
N TYR A 98 4.91 -0.35 15.73
CA TYR A 98 5.43 -1.55 15.10
C TYR A 98 6.65 -2.12 15.81
N CYS A 99 7.65 -1.29 16.10
CA CYS A 99 8.88 -1.77 16.71
C CYS A 99 8.69 -2.13 18.21
N SER A 100 7.67 -1.59 18.88
CA SER A 100 7.53 -1.68 20.34
C SER A 100 7.40 -3.11 20.90
N ARG A 101 6.77 -4.02 20.14
CA ARG A 101 6.48 -5.41 20.56
C ARG A 101 7.43 -6.45 19.96
N ARG A 102 8.38 -6.04 19.11
CA ARG A 102 9.18 -6.92 18.26
C ARG A 102 10.65 -6.94 18.64
N ARG A 103 11.25 -8.12 18.61
CA ARG A 103 12.68 -8.36 18.71
C ARG A 103 13.27 -8.49 17.30
N MET A 104 13.61 -7.33 16.74
CA MET A 104 14.08 -7.20 15.36
C MET A 104 15.39 -6.40 15.25
N LEU A 105 16.07 -6.58 14.10
CA LEU A 105 17.25 -5.81 13.72
C LEU A 105 16.92 -4.90 12.54
N LEU A 106 17.04 -3.58 12.74
CA LEU A 106 16.86 -2.58 11.69
C LEU A 106 18.23 -2.12 11.18
N LEU A 107 18.51 -2.42 9.91
CA LEU A 107 19.67 -1.94 9.18
C LEU A 107 19.33 -0.60 8.53
N LEU A 108 19.96 0.49 8.97
CA LEU A 108 19.86 1.79 8.30
C LEU A 108 21.13 1.99 7.47
N ASP A 109 21.04 1.84 6.15
CA ASP A 109 22.20 1.97 5.28
C ASP A 109 22.29 3.37 4.69
N ASN A 110 23.51 3.93 4.65
CA ASN A 110 23.84 5.23 4.09
C ASN A 110 23.19 6.42 4.82
N CYS A 111 23.33 6.52 6.15
CA CYS A 111 22.73 7.62 6.91
C CYS A 111 23.40 8.98 6.68
N GLU A 112 24.58 9.08 6.05
CA GLU A 112 25.41 10.29 6.00
C GLU A 112 24.77 11.55 5.39
N HIS A 113 23.79 11.42 4.50
CA HIS A 113 23.11 12.56 3.88
C HIS A 113 21.86 13.02 4.66
N VAL A 114 21.38 12.19 5.59
CA VAL A 114 20.20 12.42 6.43
C VAL A 114 20.49 12.12 7.91
N VAL A 115 21.72 12.38 8.35
CA VAL A 115 22.21 11.97 9.69
C VAL A 115 21.33 12.49 10.81
N GLU A 116 20.95 13.76 10.76
CA GLU A 116 20.11 14.38 11.79
C GLU A 116 18.73 13.69 11.88
N ALA A 117 18.09 13.43 10.75
CA ALA A 117 16.79 12.76 10.69
C ALA A 117 16.88 11.28 11.10
N ALA A 118 17.90 10.57 10.62
CA ALA A 118 18.16 9.18 11.00
C ALA A 118 18.47 9.06 12.51
N ALA A 119 19.22 10.01 13.08
CA ALA A 119 19.51 10.07 14.50
C ALA A 119 18.25 10.35 15.33
N ALA A 120 17.44 11.33 14.93
CA ALA A 120 16.17 11.66 15.60
C ALA A 120 15.21 10.46 15.61
N LEU A 121 15.07 9.79 14.46
CA LEU A 121 14.27 8.57 14.35
C LEU A 121 14.81 7.45 15.25
N THR A 122 16.11 7.20 15.20
CA THR A 122 16.76 6.13 15.98
C THR A 122 16.65 6.37 17.48
N ASP A 123 16.87 7.60 17.95
CA ASP A 123 16.72 7.98 19.36
C ASP A 123 15.29 7.72 19.84
N HIS A 124 14.31 8.19 19.07
CA HIS A 124 12.90 7.98 19.37
C HIS A 124 12.53 6.49 19.44
N LEU A 125 12.94 5.69 18.44
CA LEU A 125 12.61 4.26 18.40
C LEU A 125 13.29 3.50 19.54
N LEU A 126 14.55 3.77 19.85
CA LEU A 126 15.26 3.08 20.92
C LEU A 126 14.69 3.40 22.31
N ALA A 127 14.17 4.61 22.50
CA ALA A 127 13.50 5.02 23.73
C ALA A 127 12.16 4.28 23.95
N HIS A 128 11.41 4.02 22.88
CA HIS A 128 10.06 3.45 22.98
C HIS A 128 9.97 1.94 22.65
N CYS A 129 10.99 1.35 22.03
CA CYS A 129 10.96 -0.02 21.52
C CYS A 129 12.05 -0.90 22.15
N PRO A 130 11.87 -1.43 23.37
CA PRO A 130 12.95 -1.98 24.20
C PRO A 130 13.66 -3.22 23.60
N GLN A 131 13.03 -3.92 22.65
CA GLN A 131 13.57 -5.11 21.99
C GLN A 131 14.15 -4.83 20.59
N LEU A 132 14.07 -3.58 20.11
CA LEU A 132 14.67 -3.15 18.85
C LEU A 132 16.19 -3.02 18.99
N THR A 133 16.92 -3.55 18.00
CA THR A 133 18.34 -3.29 17.76
C THR A 133 18.49 -2.59 16.41
N VAL A 134 19.34 -1.56 16.34
CA VAL A 134 19.62 -0.80 15.12
C VAL A 134 21.09 -0.97 14.76
N LEU A 135 21.34 -1.26 13.48
CA LEU A 135 22.68 -1.29 12.88
C LEU A 135 22.72 -0.27 11.74
N ALA A 136 23.35 0.86 11.99
CA ALA A 136 23.46 1.94 11.01
C ALA A 136 24.79 1.88 10.25
N THR A 137 24.82 2.32 9.00
CA THR A 137 26.06 2.64 8.29
C THR A 137 26.11 4.13 7.99
N SER A 138 27.21 4.78 8.35
CA SER A 138 27.35 6.23 8.19
C SER A 138 28.82 6.66 8.03
N ARG A 139 29.05 7.87 7.49
CA ARG A 139 30.37 8.55 7.46
C ARG A 139 30.68 9.29 8.77
N GLU A 140 29.66 9.64 9.54
CA GLU A 140 29.76 10.28 10.85
C GLU A 140 28.85 9.61 11.89
N PRO A 141 29.17 9.69 13.20
CA PRO A 141 28.30 9.12 14.24
C PRO A 141 26.89 9.71 14.18
N LEU A 142 25.87 8.92 14.50
CA LEU A 142 24.50 9.43 14.61
C LEU A 142 24.34 10.35 15.83
N GLY A 143 25.15 10.16 16.88
CA GLY A 143 25.11 11.02 18.08
C GLY A 143 23.97 10.68 19.04
N VAL A 144 23.42 9.47 18.94
CA VAL A 144 22.29 9.00 19.77
C VAL A 144 22.81 8.39 21.09
N PRO A 145 22.16 8.64 22.24
CA PRO A 145 22.53 8.02 23.51
C PRO A 145 22.57 6.48 23.43
N GLY A 146 23.69 5.89 23.86
CA GLY A 146 23.88 4.43 23.82
C GLY A 146 24.39 3.88 22.47
N GLU A 147 24.74 4.77 21.52
CA GLU A 147 25.43 4.42 20.28
C GLU A 147 26.79 3.78 20.55
N PHE A 148 26.98 2.55 20.05
CA PHE A 148 28.28 1.92 19.94
C PHE A 148 28.85 2.12 18.54
N VAL A 149 29.78 3.06 18.42
CA VAL A 149 30.45 3.34 17.15
C VAL A 149 31.50 2.26 16.90
N ARG A 150 31.31 1.47 15.84
CA ARG A 150 32.33 0.53 15.34
C ARG A 150 32.99 1.08 14.09
N PRO A 151 34.26 1.50 14.18
CA PRO A 151 35.04 1.87 13.01
C PRO A 151 35.15 0.68 12.05
N VAL A 152 34.70 0.86 10.81
CA VAL A 152 35.04 -0.01 9.69
C VAL A 152 36.36 0.49 9.14
N GLU A 153 37.43 -0.13 9.62
CA GLU A 153 38.76 0.16 9.12
C GLU A 153 38.91 -0.35 7.69
N PRO A 154 39.70 0.35 6.87
CA PRO A 154 40.07 -0.15 5.56
C PRO A 154 40.74 -1.53 5.62
N LEU A 155 40.82 -2.21 4.49
CA LEU A 155 41.40 -3.54 4.43
C LEU A 155 42.89 -3.49 4.84
N PRO A 156 43.33 -4.34 5.78
CA PRO A 156 44.75 -4.42 6.11
C PRO A 156 45.54 -4.93 4.91
N ASP A 157 46.82 -4.57 4.82
CA ASP A 157 47.68 -4.80 3.64
C ASP A 157 47.55 -6.19 3.00
N PRO A 158 47.54 -7.32 3.74
CA PRO A 158 47.37 -8.64 3.12
C PRO A 158 46.01 -8.84 2.43
N MET A 159 44.95 -8.23 2.96
CA MET A 159 43.59 -8.30 2.41
C MET A 159 43.40 -7.32 1.25
N ALA A 160 43.98 -6.11 1.35
CA ALA A 160 44.00 -5.13 0.26
C ALA A 160 44.75 -5.69 -0.97
N LEU A 161 45.90 -6.33 -0.74
CA LEU A 161 46.67 -7.01 -1.79
C LEU A 161 45.91 -8.19 -2.39
N ARG A 162 45.18 -8.96 -1.58
CA ARG A 162 44.34 -10.05 -2.08
C ARG A 162 43.22 -9.54 -2.97
N LEU A 163 42.52 -8.48 -2.55
CA LEU A 163 41.49 -7.83 -3.37
C LEU A 163 42.08 -7.29 -4.68
N LEU A 164 43.24 -6.64 -4.64
CA LEU A 164 43.96 -6.16 -5.83
C LEU A 164 44.37 -7.32 -6.75
N ALA A 165 44.81 -8.46 -6.19
CA ALA A 165 45.15 -9.64 -6.98
C ALA A 165 43.92 -10.25 -7.66
N GLU A 166 42.83 -10.43 -6.92
CA GLU A 166 41.57 -10.98 -7.43
C GLU A 166 41.02 -10.10 -8.55
N ARG A 167 40.84 -8.79 -8.29
CA ARG A 167 40.31 -7.84 -9.28
C ARG A 167 41.28 -7.58 -10.43
N GLY A 168 42.58 -7.54 -10.15
CA GLY A 168 43.62 -7.36 -11.15
C GLY A 168 43.72 -8.55 -12.10
N SER A 169 43.53 -9.78 -11.62
CA SER A 169 43.49 -10.97 -12.47
C SER A 169 42.27 -10.99 -13.39
N ALA A 170 41.12 -10.46 -12.93
CA ALA A 170 39.92 -10.27 -13.74
C ALA A 170 40.10 -9.17 -14.79
N ALA A 171 40.82 -8.09 -14.45
CA ALA A 171 41.14 -7.01 -15.38
C ALA A 171 42.19 -7.43 -16.42
N ARG A 172 43.27 -8.09 -16.00
CA ARG A 172 44.38 -8.56 -16.84
C ARG A 172 44.67 -10.04 -16.54
N PRO A 173 44.23 -10.97 -17.42
CA PRO A 173 44.49 -12.39 -17.24
C PRO A 173 45.98 -12.70 -17.01
N GLY A 174 46.28 -13.49 -15.97
CA GLY A 174 47.65 -13.83 -15.59
C GLY A 174 48.35 -12.80 -14.69
N PHE A 175 47.70 -11.69 -14.33
CA PHE A 175 48.22 -10.76 -13.33
C PHE A 175 48.34 -11.43 -11.96
N ARG A 176 49.50 -11.24 -11.33
CA ARG A 176 49.79 -11.67 -9.97
C ARG A 176 50.51 -10.55 -9.24
N THR A 177 50.07 -10.25 -8.02
CA THR A 177 50.71 -9.24 -7.17
C THR A 177 52.11 -9.66 -6.71
N ASP A 178 52.44 -10.95 -6.77
CA ASP A 178 53.72 -11.55 -6.40
C ASP A 178 54.57 -11.99 -7.60
N ALA A 179 54.30 -11.48 -8.81
CA ALA A 179 54.98 -11.90 -10.04
C ALA A 179 56.50 -11.67 -10.01
N ASP A 180 56.93 -10.54 -9.46
CA ASP A 180 58.31 -10.13 -9.25
C ASP A 180 58.40 -9.08 -8.13
N GLU A 181 59.60 -8.77 -7.67
CA GLU A 181 59.84 -7.86 -6.52
C GLU A 181 59.38 -6.42 -6.81
N GLU A 182 59.52 -5.95 -8.05
CA GLU A 182 59.13 -4.59 -8.45
C GLU A 182 57.59 -4.44 -8.49
N THR A 183 56.91 -5.45 -9.01
CA THR A 183 55.44 -5.58 -9.06
C THR A 183 54.86 -5.70 -7.66
N ALA A 184 55.46 -6.51 -6.78
CA ALA A 184 55.03 -6.65 -5.39
C ALA A 184 55.16 -5.33 -4.63
N ALA A 185 56.29 -4.63 -4.80
CA ALA A 185 56.49 -3.31 -4.22
C ALA A 185 55.47 -2.28 -4.75
N ALA A 186 55.14 -2.31 -6.04
CA ALA A 186 54.17 -1.41 -6.65
C ALA A 186 52.74 -1.69 -6.14
N CYS A 187 52.36 -2.95 -6.03
CA CYS A 187 51.04 -3.35 -5.53
C CYS A 187 50.85 -2.97 -4.05
N ALA A 188 51.89 -3.18 -3.23
CA ALA A 188 51.88 -2.73 -1.83
C ALA A 188 51.79 -1.19 -1.74
N GLU A 189 52.50 -0.47 -2.60
CA GLU A 189 52.43 0.99 -2.68
C GLU A 189 51.05 1.50 -3.11
N ILE A 190 50.40 0.85 -4.08
CA ILE A 190 49.02 1.14 -4.49
C ILE A 190 48.07 0.94 -3.31
N CYS A 191 48.08 -0.24 -2.67
CA CYS A 191 47.18 -0.54 -1.56
C CYS A 191 47.35 0.47 -0.40
N ARG A 192 48.60 0.84 -0.10
CA ARG A 192 48.93 1.85 0.92
C ARG A 192 48.43 3.24 0.53
N ARG A 193 48.63 3.68 -0.72
CA ARG A 193 48.17 5.00 -1.20
C ARG A 193 46.66 5.12 -1.29
N LEU A 194 45.97 4.02 -1.53
CA LEU A 194 44.51 3.94 -1.56
C LEU A 194 43.92 3.74 -0.15
N ASP A 195 44.74 3.87 0.89
CA ASP A 195 44.39 3.68 2.29
C ASP A 195 43.70 2.34 2.58
N GLY A 196 43.89 1.30 1.76
CA GLY A 196 43.18 0.02 1.90
C GLY A 196 41.68 0.06 1.57
N LEU A 197 41.15 1.13 0.96
CA LEU A 197 39.73 1.27 0.65
C LEU A 197 39.31 0.29 -0.47
N PRO A 198 38.39 -0.66 -0.20
CA PRO A 198 37.95 -1.65 -1.19
C PRO A 198 37.58 -1.04 -2.54
N LEU A 199 36.66 -0.07 -2.57
CA LEU A 199 36.22 0.54 -3.83
C LEU A 199 37.37 1.22 -4.59
N ALA A 200 38.26 1.91 -3.89
CA ALA A 200 39.41 2.57 -4.51
C ALA A 200 40.37 1.54 -5.12
N ILE A 201 40.57 0.40 -4.44
CA ILE A 201 41.37 -0.73 -4.92
C ILE A 201 40.72 -1.35 -6.16
N GLU A 202 39.40 -1.54 -6.18
CA GLU A 202 38.68 -2.07 -7.34
C GLU A 202 38.82 -1.13 -8.56
N LEU A 203 38.63 0.17 -8.36
CA LEU A 203 38.82 1.19 -9.41
C LEU A 203 40.26 1.25 -9.93
N ALA A 204 41.26 1.07 -9.07
CA ALA A 204 42.66 1.01 -9.48
C ALA A 204 43.00 -0.31 -10.19
N ALA A 205 42.47 -1.45 -9.72
CA ALA A 205 42.67 -2.77 -10.32
C ALA A 205 42.13 -2.83 -11.76
N ALA A 206 40.99 -2.19 -12.03
CA ALA A 206 40.45 -2.06 -13.38
C ALA A 206 41.44 -1.41 -14.39
N ARG A 207 42.40 -0.61 -13.90
CA ARG A 207 43.41 0.09 -14.74
C ARG A 207 44.59 -0.79 -15.15
N LEU A 208 44.74 -1.98 -14.56
CA LEU A 208 45.80 -2.93 -14.91
C LEU A 208 45.73 -3.43 -16.37
N ARG A 209 44.61 -3.18 -17.05
CA ARG A 209 44.45 -3.38 -18.51
C ARG A 209 45.34 -2.46 -19.35
N MET A 210 45.56 -1.22 -18.90
CA MET A 210 46.26 -0.19 -19.68
C MET A 210 47.57 0.30 -19.03
N LEU A 211 47.70 0.10 -17.72
CA LEU A 211 48.83 0.60 -16.93
C LEU A 211 49.49 -0.53 -16.16
N THR A 212 50.80 -0.46 -16.03
CA THR A 212 51.54 -1.32 -15.11
C THR A 212 51.27 -0.89 -13.66
N PRO A 213 51.42 -1.78 -12.66
CA PRO A 213 51.31 -1.42 -11.24
C PRO A 213 52.18 -0.21 -10.87
N ARG A 214 53.41 -0.12 -11.40
CA ARG A 214 54.30 1.01 -11.14
C ARG A 214 53.72 2.34 -11.66
N GLN A 215 53.21 2.35 -12.90
CA GLN A 215 52.55 3.52 -13.47
C GLN A 215 51.27 3.94 -12.72
N ILE A 216 50.51 2.99 -12.17
CA ILE A 216 49.35 3.28 -11.33
C ILE A 216 49.82 3.93 -10.02
N ALA A 217 50.84 3.37 -9.36
CA ALA A 217 51.42 3.94 -8.15
C ALA A 217 51.88 5.39 -8.39
N ASP A 218 52.70 5.64 -9.41
CA ASP A 218 53.25 6.96 -9.71
C ASP A 218 52.16 8.02 -9.93
N ARG A 219 51.11 7.68 -10.70
CA ARG A 219 49.99 8.58 -10.98
C ARG A 219 49.13 8.89 -9.76
N LEU A 220 48.99 7.93 -8.84
CA LEU A 220 48.35 8.19 -7.56
C LEU A 220 49.15 9.23 -6.77
N ASP A 221 50.49 9.15 -6.74
CA ASP A 221 51.35 10.12 -6.02
C ASP A 221 51.12 11.56 -6.45
N ASP A 222 51.08 11.80 -7.77
CA ASP A 222 50.92 13.14 -8.34
C ASP A 222 49.55 13.76 -8.00
N ARG A 223 48.48 12.95 -8.01
CA ARG A 223 47.11 13.42 -7.73
C ARG A 223 46.88 13.69 -6.25
N PHE A 224 47.40 12.84 -5.36
CA PHE A 224 47.37 13.11 -3.93
C PHE A 224 48.10 14.41 -3.57
N ARG A 225 49.25 14.69 -4.22
CA ARG A 225 49.97 15.97 -4.04
C ARG A 225 49.17 17.19 -4.51
N LEU A 226 48.38 17.05 -5.58
CA LEU A 226 47.53 18.14 -6.09
C LEU A 226 46.32 18.42 -5.18
N LEU A 227 45.66 17.39 -4.64
CA LEU A 227 44.48 17.53 -3.77
C LEU A 227 44.81 18.02 -2.36
N THR A 228 45.98 17.66 -1.83
CA THR A 228 46.46 18.14 -0.51
C THR A 228 46.58 19.68 -0.46
N ASN A 229 46.68 20.34 -1.63
CA ASN A 229 46.80 21.79 -1.76
C ASN A 229 45.48 22.52 -2.08
N GLY A 230 44.41 21.81 -2.43
CA GLY A 230 43.21 22.40 -3.06
C GLY A 230 41.93 22.44 -2.22
N SER A 231 41.69 21.49 -1.31
CA SER A 231 40.44 21.44 -0.54
C SER A 231 40.70 21.08 0.94
N ARG A 232 40.59 22.07 1.83
CA ARG A 232 40.87 21.94 3.27
C ARG A 232 39.68 21.46 4.10
N THR A 233 38.53 21.21 3.50
CA THR A 233 37.25 20.96 4.19
C THR A 233 36.82 19.49 4.25
N LEU A 234 37.42 18.58 3.47
CA LEU A 234 37.10 17.14 3.48
C LEU A 234 38.10 16.34 4.33
N LEU A 235 37.65 15.26 4.98
CA LEU A 235 38.53 14.33 5.72
C LEU A 235 39.52 13.64 4.74
N PRO A 236 40.77 13.34 5.15
CA PRO A 236 41.82 12.81 4.25
C PRO A 236 41.39 11.60 3.39
N ARG A 237 40.57 10.69 3.94
CA ARG A 237 40.12 9.47 3.24
C ARG A 237 39.01 9.72 2.22
N GLN A 238 38.16 10.74 2.42
CA GLN A 238 37.17 11.15 1.42
C GLN A 238 37.84 11.84 0.24
N GLN A 239 38.95 12.55 0.50
CA GLN A 239 39.82 13.06 -0.56
C GLN A 239 40.40 11.92 -1.38
N THR A 240 40.81 10.81 -0.75
CA THR A 240 41.31 9.60 -1.44
C THR A 240 40.28 8.99 -2.39
N LEU A 241 39.04 8.77 -1.95
CA LEU A 241 38.02 8.20 -2.85
C LEU A 241 37.61 9.17 -3.95
N ARG A 242 37.40 10.46 -3.63
CA ARG A 242 37.10 11.49 -4.64
C ARG A 242 38.24 11.63 -5.66
N ALA A 243 39.50 11.58 -5.22
CA ALA A 243 40.67 11.59 -6.11
C ALA A 243 40.65 10.46 -7.14
N VAL A 244 40.27 9.25 -6.70
CA VAL A 244 40.25 8.06 -7.54
C VAL A 244 39.06 8.10 -8.51
N VAL A 245 37.93 8.65 -8.09
CA VAL A 245 36.77 8.91 -8.97
C VAL A 245 37.09 10.02 -9.97
N ASP A 246 37.68 11.14 -9.54
CA ASP A 246 38.15 12.24 -10.40
C ASP A 246 39.13 11.74 -11.46
N TRP A 247 40.12 10.95 -11.04
CA TRP A 247 41.07 10.34 -11.97
C TRP A 247 40.37 9.35 -12.91
N SER A 248 39.42 8.58 -12.40
CA SER A 248 38.64 7.65 -13.21
C SER A 248 37.78 8.36 -14.25
N TRP A 249 37.25 9.54 -13.92
CA TRP A 249 36.48 10.43 -14.77
C TRP A 249 37.35 11.10 -15.85
N GLU A 250 38.53 11.59 -15.49
CA GLU A 250 39.48 12.21 -16.43
C GLU A 250 39.95 11.23 -17.52
N LEU A 251 39.97 9.92 -17.24
CA LEU A 251 40.33 8.88 -18.19
C LEU A 251 39.18 8.46 -19.13
N LEU A 252 37.97 8.93 -18.88
CA LEU A 252 36.83 8.72 -19.77
C LEU A 252 36.92 9.67 -20.96
N ASP A 253 36.52 9.19 -22.13
CA ASP A 253 36.29 10.07 -23.27
C ASP A 253 34.99 10.89 -23.07
N GLY A 254 34.72 11.81 -24.00
CA GLY A 254 33.56 12.68 -23.90
C GLY A 254 32.23 11.92 -23.83
N ALA A 255 32.07 10.87 -24.64
CA ALA A 255 30.84 10.10 -24.75
C ALA A 255 30.61 9.24 -23.51
N GLU A 256 31.68 8.65 -22.96
CA GLU A 256 31.64 7.89 -21.71
C GLU A 256 31.28 8.78 -20.51
N ARG A 257 31.85 9.99 -20.41
CA ARG A 257 31.47 10.97 -19.39
C ARG A 257 30.01 11.37 -19.50
N ALA A 258 29.52 11.51 -20.74
CA ALA A 258 28.13 11.85 -21.02
C ALA A 258 27.18 10.76 -20.56
N VAL A 259 27.43 9.50 -20.91
CA VAL A 259 26.58 8.40 -20.43
C VAL A 259 26.65 8.28 -18.92
N LEU A 260 27.85 8.33 -18.31
CA LEU A 260 28.01 8.15 -16.87
C LEU A 260 27.23 9.19 -16.05
N ARG A 261 27.32 10.48 -16.40
CA ARG A 261 26.57 11.55 -15.69
C ARG A 261 25.07 11.44 -15.90
N ARG A 262 24.63 11.05 -17.11
CA ARG A 262 23.20 10.92 -17.44
C ARG A 262 22.55 9.73 -16.73
N LEU A 263 23.31 8.68 -16.40
CA LEU A 263 22.81 7.55 -15.60
C LEU A 263 22.41 7.94 -14.17
N ALA A 264 22.87 9.09 -13.65
CA ALA A 264 22.55 9.54 -12.29
C ALA A 264 21.06 9.90 -12.10
N VAL A 265 20.28 10.03 -13.18
CA VAL A 265 18.84 10.30 -13.11
C VAL A 265 18.00 9.08 -12.70
N PHE A 266 18.55 7.86 -12.82
CA PHE A 266 17.81 6.64 -12.51
C PHE A 266 17.85 6.31 -11.01
N ALA A 267 16.69 5.97 -10.45
CA ALA A 267 16.58 5.44 -9.09
C ALA A 267 16.71 3.91 -9.12
N GLY A 268 17.64 3.33 -8.35
CA GLY A 268 17.82 1.87 -8.28
C GLY A 268 18.40 1.22 -9.55
N GLY A 269 18.82 2.02 -10.55
CA GLY A 269 19.36 1.56 -11.82
C GLY A 269 18.32 1.46 -12.95
N CYS A 270 18.73 0.85 -14.06
CA CYS A 270 17.94 0.83 -15.30
C CYS A 270 18.21 -0.43 -16.15
N SER A 271 17.28 -0.70 -17.08
CA SER A 271 17.51 -1.64 -18.19
C SER A 271 18.36 -0.99 -19.28
N LEU A 272 18.92 -1.81 -20.19
CA LEU A 272 19.65 -1.29 -21.35
C LEU A 272 18.78 -0.35 -22.20
N ALA A 273 17.55 -0.75 -22.52
CA ALA A 273 16.63 0.04 -23.33
C ALA A 273 16.31 1.40 -22.69
N ALA A 274 16.18 1.44 -21.36
CA ALA A 274 15.98 2.70 -20.63
C ALA A 274 17.21 3.60 -20.72
N ALA A 275 18.42 3.04 -20.56
CA ALA A 275 19.66 3.79 -20.72
C ALA A 275 19.84 4.33 -22.15
N GLU A 276 19.56 3.52 -23.17
CA GLU A 276 19.62 3.91 -24.58
C GLU A 276 18.68 5.09 -24.87
N GLU A 277 17.46 5.06 -24.34
CA GLU A 277 16.52 6.17 -24.50
C GLU A 277 16.97 7.40 -23.70
N VAL A 278 17.26 7.27 -22.41
CA VAL A 278 17.47 8.45 -21.55
C VAL A 278 18.84 9.10 -21.78
N CYS A 279 19.89 8.31 -21.99
CA CYS A 279 21.26 8.83 -22.12
C CYS A 279 21.60 9.35 -23.53
N ALA A 280 20.81 9.00 -24.55
CA ALA A 280 20.99 9.50 -25.92
C ALA A 280 20.42 10.92 -26.08
N LEU A 281 21.17 11.93 -25.63
CA LEU A 281 20.81 13.34 -25.78
C LEU A 281 21.37 13.89 -27.11
N PRO A 282 20.51 14.20 -28.11
CA PRO A 282 20.96 14.59 -29.46
C PRO A 282 21.51 16.02 -29.54
N THR A 283 21.03 16.93 -28.68
CA THR A 283 21.50 18.32 -28.57
C THR A 283 21.86 18.65 -27.13
N PRO A 284 23.03 18.18 -26.65
CA PRO A 284 23.51 18.47 -25.30
C PRO A 284 24.10 19.87 -25.20
N ALA A 285 24.04 20.45 -23.99
CA ALA A 285 24.59 21.77 -23.72
C ALA A 285 26.13 21.83 -23.86
N ASP A 286 26.82 20.70 -23.62
CA ASP A 286 28.28 20.58 -23.72
C ASP A 286 28.79 20.21 -25.13
N GLY A 287 27.88 19.98 -26.08
CA GLY A 287 28.19 19.62 -27.47
C GLY A 287 28.56 18.16 -27.72
N VAL A 288 28.59 17.28 -26.71
CA VAL A 288 28.92 15.85 -26.88
C VAL A 288 27.65 15.02 -27.07
N ALA A 289 27.20 14.92 -28.32
CA ALA A 289 26.07 14.08 -28.70
C ALA A 289 26.43 12.59 -28.56
N VAL A 290 25.51 11.81 -27.98
CA VAL A 290 25.60 10.35 -27.87
C VAL A 290 24.40 9.77 -28.59
N ASP A 291 24.64 8.90 -29.57
CA ASP A 291 23.59 8.16 -30.27
C ASP A 291 23.10 6.99 -29.39
N SER A 292 21.83 6.63 -29.48
CA SER A 292 21.27 5.51 -28.71
C SER A 292 21.97 4.19 -29.03
N LEU A 293 22.41 3.99 -30.28
CA LEU A 293 23.12 2.79 -30.71
C LEU A 293 24.52 2.65 -30.07
N ASP A 294 25.11 3.76 -29.61
CA ASP A 294 26.43 3.76 -28.98
C ASP A 294 26.36 3.50 -27.46
N VAL A 295 25.19 3.71 -26.83
CA VAL A 295 25.03 3.61 -25.36
C VAL A 295 25.37 2.22 -24.84
N ALA A 296 24.99 1.15 -25.55
CA ALA A 296 25.33 -0.22 -25.15
C ALA A 296 26.84 -0.46 -25.06
N ALA A 297 27.61 0.02 -26.04
CA ALA A 297 29.06 -0.11 -26.05
C ALA A 297 29.71 0.75 -24.95
N LEU A 298 29.19 1.96 -24.73
CA LEU A 298 29.66 2.87 -23.68
C LEU A 298 29.37 2.31 -22.28
N LEU A 299 28.19 1.72 -22.06
CA LEU A 299 27.86 1.02 -20.81
C LEU A 299 28.80 -0.16 -20.57
N GLY A 300 29.08 -0.97 -21.60
CA GLY A 300 30.06 -2.05 -21.50
C GLY A 300 31.45 -1.54 -21.07
N SER A 301 31.91 -0.43 -21.65
CA SER A 301 33.17 0.21 -21.25
C SER A 301 33.14 0.73 -19.81
N LEU A 302 32.04 1.34 -19.37
CA LEU A 302 31.88 1.84 -17.99
C LEU A 302 31.82 0.71 -16.95
N VAL A 303 31.21 -0.43 -17.30
CA VAL A 303 31.23 -1.66 -16.49
C VAL A 303 32.64 -2.23 -16.39
N ASP A 304 33.36 -2.32 -17.51
CA ASP A 304 34.76 -2.75 -17.54
C ASP A 304 35.68 -1.85 -16.70
N LYS A 305 35.32 -0.56 -16.57
CA LYS A 305 36.01 0.43 -15.73
C LYS A 305 35.51 0.48 -14.29
N SER A 306 34.59 -0.41 -13.91
CA SER A 306 34.00 -0.51 -12.56
C SER A 306 33.29 0.77 -12.07
N LEU A 307 32.80 1.59 -13.00
CA LEU A 307 32.01 2.80 -12.69
C LEU A 307 30.50 2.52 -12.71
N VAL A 308 30.10 1.45 -13.41
CA VAL A 308 28.73 0.92 -13.46
C VAL A 308 28.77 -0.53 -13.04
N VAL A 309 27.79 -0.96 -12.24
CA VAL A 309 27.58 -2.36 -11.89
C VAL A 309 26.51 -2.93 -12.80
N ALA A 310 26.84 -4.03 -13.50
CA ALA A 310 25.89 -4.85 -14.23
C ALA A 310 25.58 -6.12 -13.45
N ALA A 311 24.30 -6.41 -13.22
CA ALA A 311 23.85 -7.62 -12.55
C ALA A 311 22.58 -8.17 -13.22
N PRO A 312 22.39 -9.49 -13.27
CA PRO A 312 21.13 -10.06 -13.75
C PRO A 312 19.99 -9.65 -12.83
N GLY A 313 18.92 -9.11 -13.41
CA GLY A 313 17.63 -8.89 -12.77
C GLY A 313 16.82 -10.18 -12.69
N GLU A 314 15.67 -10.10 -12.03
CA GLU A 314 14.80 -11.25 -11.77
C GLU A 314 14.17 -11.86 -13.04
N ASP A 315 14.05 -11.07 -14.10
CA ASP A 315 13.62 -11.47 -15.43
C ASP A 315 14.75 -12.03 -16.31
N ALA A 316 15.93 -12.23 -15.72
CA ALA A 316 17.17 -12.59 -16.38
C ALA A 316 17.72 -11.53 -17.37
N GLU A 317 17.16 -10.31 -17.40
CA GLU A 317 17.75 -9.18 -18.11
C GLU A 317 18.83 -8.49 -17.28
N MET A 318 19.88 -7.97 -17.92
CA MET A 318 20.92 -7.24 -17.20
C MET A 318 20.42 -5.85 -16.78
N ARG A 319 20.64 -5.51 -15.50
CA ARG A 319 20.40 -4.18 -14.94
C ARG A 319 21.70 -3.45 -14.64
N TYR A 320 21.70 -2.16 -14.92
CA TYR A 320 22.84 -1.28 -14.77
C TYR A 320 22.56 -0.26 -13.66
N ARG A 321 23.45 -0.18 -12.67
CA ARG A 321 23.34 0.79 -11.58
C ARG A 321 24.68 1.45 -11.29
N LEU A 322 24.62 2.71 -10.84
CA LEU A 322 25.80 3.38 -10.31
C LEU A 322 26.04 2.92 -8.88
N LEU A 323 27.32 2.83 -8.50
CA LEU A 323 27.68 2.77 -7.09
C LEU A 323 27.40 4.14 -6.48
N GLU A 324 26.89 4.18 -5.26
CA GLU A 324 26.44 5.40 -4.57
C GLU A 324 27.40 6.59 -4.72
N THR A 325 28.67 6.44 -4.33
CA THR A 325 29.66 7.54 -4.44
C THR A 325 29.93 7.96 -5.89
N VAL A 326 29.81 7.04 -6.85
CA VAL A 326 29.91 7.36 -8.29
C VAL A 326 28.64 8.06 -8.77
N GLY A 327 27.48 7.68 -8.24
CA GLY A 327 26.18 8.32 -8.49
C GLY A 327 26.14 9.77 -8.02
N GLU A 328 26.55 10.04 -6.77
CA GLU A 328 26.69 11.40 -6.22
C GLU A 328 27.58 12.26 -7.12
N TYR A 329 28.75 11.74 -7.47
CA TYR A 329 29.70 12.43 -8.37
C TYR A 329 29.09 12.67 -9.76
N ALA A 330 28.45 11.66 -10.34
CA ALA A 330 27.80 11.74 -11.64
C ALA A 330 26.66 12.78 -11.64
N ALA A 331 25.89 12.89 -10.56
CA ALA A 331 24.84 13.89 -10.39
C ALA A 331 25.38 15.32 -10.29
N GLU A 332 26.51 15.53 -9.60
CA GLU A 332 27.23 16.82 -9.59
C GLU A 332 27.67 17.18 -11.02
N ARG A 333 28.31 16.24 -11.74
CA ARG A 333 28.78 16.45 -13.12
C ARG A 333 27.63 16.70 -14.09
N LEU A 334 26.47 16.08 -13.88
CA LEU A 334 25.27 16.31 -14.69
C LEU A 334 24.75 17.75 -14.54
N ALA A 335 24.74 18.27 -13.31
CA ALA A 335 24.36 19.65 -13.04
C ALA A 335 25.37 20.65 -13.62
N GLU A 336 26.67 20.42 -13.43
CA GLU A 336 27.73 21.26 -14.01
C GLU A 336 27.70 21.30 -15.55
N ALA A 337 27.31 20.20 -16.19
CA ALA A 337 27.15 20.14 -17.64
C ALA A 337 25.92 20.90 -18.16
N GLY A 338 25.03 21.37 -17.26
CA GLY A 338 23.79 22.06 -17.65
C GLY A 338 22.78 21.15 -18.37
N GLU A 339 22.88 19.83 -18.18
CA GLU A 339 22.04 18.84 -18.88
C GLU A 339 20.90 18.29 -18.02
N ARG A 340 20.87 18.61 -16.72
CA ARG A 340 19.93 18.03 -15.73
C ARG A 340 18.48 18.05 -16.23
N ASP A 341 17.93 19.22 -16.52
CA ASP A 341 16.52 19.37 -16.93
C ASP A 341 16.19 18.55 -18.19
N ALA A 342 17.11 18.51 -19.16
CA ALA A 342 16.91 17.76 -20.40
C ALA A 342 16.90 16.24 -20.17
N VAL A 343 17.76 15.76 -19.28
CA VAL A 343 17.87 14.33 -18.94
C VAL A 343 16.71 13.88 -18.05
N GLU A 344 16.33 14.68 -17.05
CA GLU A 344 15.13 14.47 -16.24
C GLU A 344 13.87 14.43 -17.11
N ARG A 345 13.77 15.32 -18.12
CA ARG A 345 12.66 15.29 -19.08
C ARG A 345 12.62 13.99 -19.88
N ARG A 346 13.77 13.48 -20.37
CA ARG A 346 13.83 12.21 -21.10
C ARG A 346 13.46 11.02 -20.21
N HIS A 347 13.96 11.00 -18.97
CA HIS A 347 13.59 10.00 -17.96
C HIS A 347 12.08 10.01 -17.70
N LEU A 348 11.50 11.19 -17.45
CA LEU A 348 10.06 11.38 -17.29
C LEU A 348 9.28 10.84 -18.50
N VAL A 349 9.64 11.22 -19.73
CA VAL A 349 8.96 10.75 -20.95
C VAL A 349 9.02 9.22 -21.05
N HIS A 350 10.20 8.63 -20.80
CA HIS A 350 10.41 7.19 -20.90
C HIS A 350 9.52 6.43 -19.91
N TYR A 351 9.58 6.76 -18.62
CA TYR A 351 8.80 6.06 -17.60
C TYR A 351 7.31 6.40 -17.66
N ARG A 352 6.92 7.59 -18.12
CA ARG A 352 5.53 7.90 -18.48
C ARG A 352 5.03 6.98 -19.59
N GLU A 353 5.80 6.79 -20.65
CA GLU A 353 5.41 5.91 -21.76
C GLU A 353 5.37 4.43 -21.34
N LEU A 354 6.31 4.00 -20.49
CA LEU A 354 6.29 2.68 -19.86
C LEU A 354 4.99 2.48 -19.06
N ALA A 355 4.61 3.45 -18.22
CA ALA A 355 3.36 3.40 -17.45
C ALA A 355 2.14 3.34 -18.38
N ARG A 356 2.07 4.24 -19.36
CA ARG A 356 0.94 4.39 -20.28
C ARG A 356 0.67 3.14 -21.13
N THR A 357 1.74 2.49 -21.60
CA THR A 357 1.64 1.28 -22.44
C THR A 357 1.47 -0.01 -21.65
N THR A 358 1.91 -0.02 -20.38
CA THR A 358 1.78 -1.18 -19.49
C THR A 358 0.45 -1.19 -18.75
N GLY A 359 -0.10 -0.03 -18.38
CA GLY A 359 -1.36 0.09 -17.65
C GLY A 359 -2.53 -0.69 -18.27
N PRO A 360 -2.77 -0.64 -19.60
CA PRO A 360 -3.81 -1.44 -20.25
C PRO A 360 -3.59 -2.96 -20.12
N LYS A 361 -2.33 -3.42 -20.04
CA LYS A 361 -2.00 -4.86 -19.92
C LYS A 361 -2.33 -5.45 -18.55
N LEU A 362 -2.63 -4.60 -17.55
CA LEU A 362 -3.14 -5.05 -16.26
C LEU A 362 -4.56 -5.62 -16.34
N ARG A 363 -5.23 -5.47 -17.48
CA ARG A 363 -6.61 -5.88 -17.73
C ARG A 363 -6.63 -7.02 -18.75
N GLY A 364 -6.55 -8.26 -18.25
CA GLY A 364 -6.48 -9.50 -19.05
C GLY A 364 -5.16 -10.27 -18.93
N ALA A 365 -4.88 -11.16 -19.87
CA ALA A 365 -3.82 -12.18 -19.76
C ALA A 365 -2.38 -11.66 -19.53
N GLY A 366 -2.10 -10.37 -19.79
CA GLY A 366 -0.82 -9.73 -19.51
C GLY A 366 -0.63 -9.29 -18.05
N GLN A 367 -1.64 -9.45 -17.20
CA GLN A 367 -1.76 -8.82 -15.89
C GLN A 367 -0.56 -9.09 -14.98
N ARG A 368 -0.14 -10.36 -14.83
CA ARG A 368 0.99 -10.74 -13.96
C ARG A 368 2.31 -10.11 -14.41
N GLY A 369 2.60 -10.16 -15.71
CA GLY A 369 3.80 -9.55 -16.27
C GLY A 369 3.81 -8.02 -16.13
N ALA A 370 2.65 -7.39 -16.28
CA ALA A 370 2.51 -5.95 -16.08
C ALA A 370 2.69 -5.53 -14.61
N ILE A 371 2.14 -6.29 -13.65
CA ILE A 371 2.36 -6.07 -12.22
C ILE A 371 3.85 -6.17 -11.88
N GLU A 372 4.52 -7.18 -12.41
CA GLU A 372 5.94 -7.43 -12.15
C GLU A 372 6.83 -6.32 -12.73
N LEU A 373 6.53 -5.86 -13.95
CA LEU A 373 7.21 -4.73 -14.56
C LEU A 373 7.06 -3.44 -13.74
N PHE A 374 5.85 -3.13 -13.28
CA PHE A 374 5.60 -1.95 -12.44
C PHE A 374 6.27 -2.04 -11.08
N ARG A 375 6.28 -3.22 -10.47
CA ARG A 375 6.99 -3.44 -9.20
C ARG A 375 8.48 -3.16 -9.35
N ARG A 376 9.09 -3.67 -10.41
CA ARG A 376 10.52 -3.50 -10.69
C ARG A 376 10.93 -2.06 -10.99
N GLU A 377 10.13 -1.34 -11.78
CA GLU A 377 10.43 0.04 -12.18
C GLU A 377 9.81 1.09 -11.24
N TYR A 378 9.28 0.68 -10.08
CA TYR A 378 8.46 1.54 -9.24
C TYR A 378 9.18 2.80 -8.75
N GLU A 379 10.45 2.67 -8.34
CA GLU A 379 11.24 3.82 -7.89
C GLU A 379 11.54 4.79 -9.03
N ASN A 380 11.73 4.29 -10.25
CA ASN A 380 11.86 5.15 -11.42
C ASN A 380 10.53 5.83 -11.79
N LEU A 381 9.38 5.15 -11.60
CA LEU A 381 8.05 5.74 -11.79
C LEU A 381 7.75 6.85 -10.75
N ARG A 382 8.09 6.62 -9.47
CA ARG A 382 8.03 7.65 -8.40
C ARG A 382 8.95 8.83 -8.72
N THR A 383 10.16 8.56 -9.21
CA THR A 383 11.11 9.59 -9.62
C THR A 383 10.60 10.40 -10.82
N ALA A 384 9.96 9.76 -11.80
CA ALA A 384 9.31 10.47 -12.89
C ALA A 384 8.17 11.38 -12.40
N LEU A 385 7.32 10.90 -11.47
CA LEU A 385 6.30 11.74 -10.83
C LEU A 385 6.90 12.95 -10.09
N ARG A 386 8.01 12.76 -9.36
CA ARG A 386 8.77 13.86 -8.74
C ARG A 386 9.23 14.89 -9.78
N HIS A 387 9.83 14.45 -10.88
CA HIS A 387 10.27 15.34 -11.95
C HIS A 387 9.10 16.12 -12.57
N ALA A 388 7.96 15.46 -12.82
CA ALA A 388 6.78 16.13 -13.36
C ALA A 388 6.26 17.22 -12.41
N VAL A 389 6.18 16.95 -11.11
CA VAL A 389 5.75 17.92 -10.10
C VAL A 389 6.74 19.06 -9.95
N ALA A 390 8.04 18.78 -9.87
CA ALA A 390 9.10 19.79 -9.75
C ALA A 390 9.14 20.72 -10.96
N ALA A 391 8.98 20.18 -12.17
CA ALA A 391 8.89 20.96 -13.41
C ALA A 391 7.54 21.66 -13.61
N ARG A 392 6.54 21.37 -12.76
CA ARG A 392 5.13 21.76 -12.92
C ARG A 392 4.54 21.35 -14.27
N ASP A 393 4.97 20.19 -14.79
CA ASP A 393 4.45 19.58 -16.02
C ASP A 393 3.19 18.77 -15.71
N GLU A 394 2.07 19.48 -15.65
CA GLU A 394 0.77 18.93 -15.27
C GLU A 394 0.35 17.72 -16.13
N GLN A 395 0.50 17.80 -17.45
CA GLN A 395 -0.03 16.76 -18.33
C GLN A 395 0.76 15.46 -18.22
N GLU A 396 2.09 15.55 -18.06
CA GLU A 396 2.92 14.37 -17.82
C GLU A 396 2.59 13.71 -16.47
N GLY A 397 2.42 14.52 -15.42
CA GLY A 397 1.99 14.04 -14.11
C GLY A 397 0.62 13.36 -14.16
N LEU A 398 -0.35 13.97 -14.85
CA LEU A 398 -1.69 13.41 -15.01
C LEU A 398 -1.64 12.08 -15.78
N CYS A 399 -0.82 11.98 -16.83
CA CYS A 399 -0.68 10.74 -17.60
C CYS A 399 -0.15 9.59 -16.74
N LEU A 400 0.86 9.86 -15.90
CA LEU A 400 1.41 8.89 -14.95
C LEU A 400 0.36 8.46 -13.92
N VAL A 401 -0.30 9.41 -13.25
CA VAL A 401 -1.34 9.13 -12.22
C VAL A 401 -2.45 8.26 -12.80
N LEU A 402 -2.98 8.61 -13.97
CA LEU A 402 -4.06 7.86 -14.61
C LEU A 402 -3.60 6.45 -15.01
N SER A 403 -2.38 6.30 -15.51
CA SER A 403 -1.81 5.02 -15.94
C SER A 403 -1.52 4.07 -14.77
N LEU A 404 -1.13 4.62 -13.61
CA LEU A 404 -0.76 3.86 -12.41
C LEU A 404 -1.95 3.59 -11.47
N SER A 405 -3.05 4.34 -11.61
CA SER A 405 -4.23 4.24 -10.73
C SER A 405 -4.73 2.83 -10.46
N TRP A 406 -4.87 2.01 -11.51
CA TRP A 406 -5.32 0.62 -11.38
C TRP A 406 -4.30 -0.27 -10.68
N TYR A 407 -3.00 -0.06 -10.91
CA TYR A 407 -1.94 -0.78 -10.20
C TYR A 407 -1.95 -0.43 -8.72
N TRP A 408 -2.10 0.85 -8.37
CA TRP A 408 -2.18 1.26 -6.96
C TRP A 408 -3.36 0.61 -6.26
N MET A 409 -4.54 0.59 -6.90
CA MET A 409 -5.72 -0.05 -6.32
C MET A 409 -5.55 -1.57 -6.14
N MET A 410 -5.03 -2.29 -7.14
CA MET A 410 -4.81 -3.75 -7.01
C MET A 410 -3.75 -4.10 -5.94
N ARG A 411 -2.81 -3.19 -5.68
CA ARG A 411 -1.68 -3.41 -4.77
C ARG A 411 -1.83 -2.73 -3.42
N ASP A 412 -2.99 -2.12 -3.18
CA ASP A 412 -3.31 -1.41 -1.94
C ASP A 412 -2.34 -0.25 -1.63
N LEU A 413 -1.87 0.43 -2.69
CA LEU A 413 -0.94 1.56 -2.59
C LEU A 413 -1.70 2.89 -2.49
N ASN A 414 -2.66 2.96 -1.55
CA ASN A 414 -3.57 4.11 -1.40
C ASN A 414 -2.84 5.39 -0.99
N ALA A 415 -1.76 5.28 -0.20
CA ALA A 415 -0.91 6.41 0.16
C ALA A 415 -0.27 7.06 -1.07
N ASP A 416 0.32 6.26 -1.95
CA ASP A 416 0.93 6.74 -3.20
C ASP A 416 -0.13 7.32 -4.14
N ALA A 417 -1.27 6.64 -4.28
CA ALA A 417 -2.36 7.15 -5.09
C ALA A 417 -2.85 8.51 -4.59
N ARG A 418 -2.98 8.69 -3.28
CA ARG A 418 -3.37 9.96 -2.64
C ARG A 418 -2.29 11.05 -2.82
N GLN A 419 -1.04 10.74 -2.51
CA GLN A 419 0.07 11.68 -2.59
C GLN A 419 0.22 12.22 -4.01
N TRP A 420 0.31 11.32 -5.00
CA TRP A 420 0.62 11.72 -6.37
C TRP A 420 -0.57 12.31 -7.10
N SER A 421 -1.78 11.77 -6.91
CA SER A 421 -2.98 12.42 -7.47
C SER A 421 -3.19 13.80 -6.86
N GLY A 422 -2.93 13.99 -5.55
CA GLY A 422 -2.98 15.28 -4.86
C GLY A 422 -1.97 16.29 -5.41
N ALA A 423 -0.70 15.91 -5.45
CA ALA A 423 0.39 16.75 -5.91
C ALA A 423 0.21 17.21 -7.37
N VAL A 424 -0.20 16.30 -8.25
CA VAL A 424 -0.44 16.62 -9.67
C VAL A 424 -1.71 17.46 -9.85
N ALA A 425 -2.79 17.16 -9.14
CA ALA A 425 -4.02 17.96 -9.23
C ALA A 425 -3.80 19.42 -8.79
N ALA A 426 -2.91 19.66 -7.82
CA ALA A 426 -2.55 20.99 -7.35
C ALA A 426 -1.82 21.86 -8.40
N LEU A 427 -1.32 21.27 -9.49
CA LEU A 427 -0.70 22.01 -10.60
C LEU A 427 -1.73 22.71 -11.49
N GLY A 428 -2.97 22.21 -11.51
CA GLY A 428 -4.06 22.69 -12.36
C GLY A 428 -5.27 23.24 -11.58
N PRO A 429 -6.27 23.78 -12.29
CA PRO A 429 -7.56 24.15 -11.69
C PRO A 429 -8.33 22.92 -11.22
N ASP A 430 -9.09 23.06 -10.13
CA ASP A 430 -10.01 22.02 -9.65
C ASP A 430 -11.18 21.85 -10.65
N PRO A 431 -11.32 20.69 -11.31
CA PRO A 431 -12.35 20.45 -12.31
C PRO A 431 -13.76 20.34 -11.71
N PHE A 432 -13.88 20.22 -10.39
CA PHE A 432 -15.14 20.13 -9.65
C PHE A 432 -15.42 21.38 -8.80
N ALA A 433 -14.72 22.49 -9.04
CA ALA A 433 -15.02 23.75 -8.41
C ALA A 433 -16.43 24.27 -8.80
N PRO A 434 -17.19 24.92 -7.89
CA PRO A 434 -18.49 25.51 -8.22
C PRO A 434 -18.40 26.53 -9.37
N PRO A 435 -19.40 26.58 -10.28
CA PRO A 435 -20.68 25.86 -10.24
C PRO A 435 -20.64 24.43 -10.80
N GLY A 436 -19.47 23.91 -11.19
CA GLY A 436 -19.31 22.67 -11.93
C GLY A 436 -19.60 22.85 -13.42
N VAL A 437 -18.84 22.15 -14.27
CA VAL A 437 -19.03 22.13 -15.72
C VAL A 437 -19.40 20.72 -16.16
N ARG A 438 -20.39 20.59 -17.05
CA ARG A 438 -20.74 19.27 -17.61
C ARG A 438 -19.67 18.78 -18.57
N ALA A 439 -19.28 17.53 -18.43
CA ALA A 439 -18.32 16.89 -19.31
C ALA A 439 -18.94 16.59 -20.69
N PRO A 440 -18.23 16.87 -21.81
CA PRO A 440 -18.60 16.36 -23.12
C PRO A 440 -18.50 14.83 -23.15
N ALA A 441 -19.00 14.18 -24.22
CA ALA A 441 -18.76 12.74 -24.42
C ALA A 441 -17.46 12.56 -25.20
N LEU A 442 -16.48 11.85 -24.61
CA LEU A 442 -15.17 11.59 -25.22
C LEU A 442 -14.98 10.07 -25.40
N LEU A 443 -14.78 9.62 -26.65
CA LEU A 443 -14.56 8.20 -26.96
C LEU A 443 -13.12 7.74 -26.69
N GLU A 444 -12.14 8.62 -26.90
CA GLU A 444 -10.72 8.34 -26.64
C GLU A 444 -10.39 8.51 -25.15
N ARG A 445 -9.60 7.59 -24.60
CA ARG A 445 -9.03 7.75 -23.24
C ARG A 445 -7.90 8.77 -23.29
N THR A 446 -7.73 9.48 -22.19
CA THR A 446 -6.60 10.39 -21.97
C THR A 446 -5.25 9.68 -22.09
N THR A 447 -5.17 8.40 -21.72
CA THR A 447 -3.95 7.59 -21.81
C THR A 447 -3.75 6.89 -23.16
N ASP A 448 -4.68 6.98 -24.12
CA ASP A 448 -4.52 6.32 -25.43
C ASP A 448 -3.39 6.96 -26.25
N ARG A 449 -3.13 8.25 -26.03
CA ARG A 449 -2.03 9.01 -26.61
C ARG A 449 -1.25 9.76 -25.53
N PRO A 450 0.09 9.88 -25.67
CA PRO A 450 0.87 10.70 -24.75
C PRO A 450 0.52 12.21 -24.93
N PRO A 451 0.67 13.04 -23.89
CA PRO A 451 0.62 14.49 -24.03
C PRO A 451 1.65 15.05 -25.04
N PRO A 452 1.41 16.26 -25.60
CA PRO A 452 0.37 17.20 -25.21
C PRO A 452 -1.04 16.83 -25.71
N TRP A 453 -2.04 17.09 -24.88
CA TRP A 453 -3.44 16.81 -25.16
C TRP A 453 -4.23 18.07 -25.58
N GLU A 454 -5.34 17.83 -26.28
CA GLU A 454 -6.34 18.87 -26.55
C GLU A 454 -7.01 19.38 -25.25
N PRO A 455 -7.51 20.62 -25.21
CA PRO A 455 -8.08 21.20 -23.98
C PRO A 455 -9.15 20.34 -23.29
N GLU A 456 -10.03 19.69 -24.06
CA GLU A 456 -11.08 18.81 -23.51
C GLU A 456 -10.51 17.56 -22.84
N GLN A 457 -9.41 17.02 -23.37
CA GLN A 457 -8.72 15.85 -22.81
C GLN A 457 -7.91 16.22 -21.56
N VAL A 458 -7.33 17.43 -21.50
CA VAL A 458 -6.72 17.95 -20.27
C VAL A 458 -7.75 18.06 -19.15
N GLU A 459 -8.93 18.62 -19.45
CA GLU A 459 -10.04 18.71 -18.49
C GLU A 459 -10.54 17.34 -18.04
N GLU A 460 -10.61 16.35 -18.94
CA GLU A 460 -10.97 14.98 -18.56
C GLU A 460 -9.89 14.31 -17.70
N ALA A 461 -8.61 14.55 -17.99
CA ALA A 461 -7.51 14.04 -17.20
C ALA A 461 -7.54 14.61 -15.76
N ARG A 462 -7.82 15.90 -15.61
CA ARG A 462 -8.05 16.55 -14.31
C ARG A 462 -9.20 15.89 -13.56
N ARG A 463 -10.35 15.70 -14.22
CA ARG A 463 -11.52 15.01 -13.61
C ARG A 463 -11.13 13.60 -13.15
N GLY A 464 -10.39 12.85 -13.96
CA GLY A 464 -9.91 11.53 -13.61
C GLY A 464 -9.02 11.51 -12.37
N ALA A 465 -8.07 12.44 -12.23
CA ALA A 465 -7.26 12.59 -11.03
C ALA A 465 -8.11 12.94 -9.80
N GLY A 466 -9.08 13.84 -9.93
CA GLY A 466 -10.01 14.18 -8.84
C GLY A 466 -10.94 13.02 -8.44
N LEU A 467 -11.32 12.16 -9.39
CA LEU A 467 -12.09 10.94 -9.11
C LEU A 467 -11.25 9.85 -8.44
N ILE A 468 -9.95 9.75 -8.73
CA ILE A 468 -9.04 8.87 -7.99
C ILE A 468 -8.94 9.34 -6.54
N GLN A 469 -8.76 10.65 -6.30
CA GLN A 469 -8.75 11.21 -4.95
C GLN A 469 -10.03 10.90 -4.18
N LEU A 470 -11.18 10.88 -4.85
CA LEU A 470 -12.46 10.53 -4.21
C LEU A 470 -12.44 9.14 -3.59
N VAL A 471 -11.71 8.17 -4.12
CA VAL A 471 -11.73 6.79 -3.60
C VAL A 471 -10.50 6.41 -2.78
N THR A 472 -9.48 7.26 -2.73
CA THR A 472 -8.20 6.98 -2.03
C THR A 472 -8.08 7.67 -0.68
N VAL A 473 -9.11 8.37 -0.21
CA VAL A 473 -9.04 9.14 1.05
C VAL A 473 -9.79 8.38 2.15
N ASP A 474 -9.03 7.65 2.97
CA ASP A 474 -9.49 6.81 4.09
C ASP A 474 -10.24 7.61 5.17
N HIS A 475 -10.24 8.94 5.10
CA HIS A 475 -10.91 9.85 6.05
C HIS A 475 -11.89 10.81 5.35
N ALA A 476 -12.18 10.61 4.07
CA ALA A 476 -12.99 11.56 3.32
C ALA A 476 -14.47 11.50 3.67
N MET A 477 -14.93 10.48 4.38
CA MET A 477 -16.32 10.41 4.82
C MET A 477 -16.68 11.59 5.74
N ASP A 478 -15.80 12.00 6.66
CA ASP A 478 -16.03 13.19 7.48
C ASP A 478 -16.08 14.47 6.65
N GLU A 479 -15.17 14.62 5.68
CA GLU A 479 -15.14 15.77 4.78
C GLU A 479 -16.38 15.82 3.88
N TRP A 480 -16.83 14.67 3.36
CA TRP A 480 -18.01 14.54 2.52
C TRP A 480 -19.30 14.84 3.26
N LEU A 481 -19.37 14.55 4.56
CA LEU A 481 -20.55 14.83 5.38
C LEU A 481 -20.67 16.33 5.72
N THR A 482 -19.62 17.12 5.55
CA THR A 482 -19.72 18.58 5.66
C THR A 482 -20.63 19.16 4.57
N PRO A 483 -21.28 20.33 4.79
CA PRO A 483 -22.06 20.99 3.74
C PRO A 483 -21.27 21.25 2.46
N ALA A 484 -19.97 21.54 2.57
CA ALA A 484 -19.08 21.77 1.44
C ALA A 484 -18.76 20.47 0.69
N GLY A 485 -18.49 19.37 1.42
CA GLY A 485 -18.28 18.05 0.82
C GLY A 485 -19.53 17.51 0.13
N GLN A 486 -20.71 17.70 0.72
CA GLN A 486 -21.99 17.36 0.11
C GLN A 486 -22.23 18.14 -1.19
N GLU A 487 -21.88 19.43 -1.22
CA GLU A 487 -22.00 20.23 -2.44
C GLU A 487 -21.01 19.78 -3.52
N ARG A 488 -19.75 19.48 -3.14
CA ARG A 488 -18.78 18.87 -4.06
C ARG A 488 -19.30 17.57 -4.65
N MET A 489 -19.91 16.71 -3.84
CA MET A 489 -20.48 15.44 -4.30
C MET A 489 -21.62 15.64 -5.30
N ARG A 490 -22.49 16.65 -5.07
CA ARG A 490 -23.53 17.02 -6.03
C ARG A 490 -22.96 17.59 -7.32
N ILE A 491 -21.88 18.37 -7.26
CA ILE A 491 -21.20 18.87 -8.45
C ILE A 491 -20.65 17.70 -9.26
N ILE A 492 -19.89 16.80 -8.64
CA ILE A 492 -19.36 15.59 -9.27
C ILE A 492 -20.52 14.80 -9.90
N ALA A 493 -21.56 14.48 -9.13
CA ALA A 493 -22.76 13.76 -9.58
C ALA A 493 -23.48 14.43 -10.77
N ARG A 494 -23.33 15.74 -11.00
CA ARG A 494 -23.94 16.45 -12.15
C ARG A 494 -22.99 16.67 -13.32
N THR A 495 -21.70 16.42 -13.15
CA THR A 495 -20.67 16.59 -14.18
C THR A 495 -20.90 15.65 -15.35
N TYR A 496 -21.23 14.39 -15.09
CA TYR A 496 -21.42 13.36 -16.11
C TYR A 496 -22.90 13.01 -16.31
N ARG A 497 -23.17 12.30 -17.41
CA ARG A 497 -24.46 11.66 -17.71
C ARG A 497 -24.27 10.15 -17.75
N PRO A 498 -25.23 9.36 -17.26
CA PRO A 498 -25.24 7.92 -17.47
C PRO A 498 -25.03 7.55 -18.94
N GLY A 499 -24.23 6.53 -19.22
CA GLY A 499 -23.98 6.01 -20.57
C GLY A 499 -22.96 6.80 -21.40
N GLN A 500 -22.30 7.80 -20.82
CA GLN A 500 -21.17 8.44 -21.47
C GLN A 500 -20.00 7.45 -21.63
N PRO A 501 -19.20 7.54 -22.71
CA PRO A 501 -18.09 6.60 -22.91
C PRO A 501 -17.06 6.66 -21.78
N GLN A 502 -16.84 7.84 -21.18
CA GLN A 502 -15.87 7.98 -20.07
C GLN A 502 -16.37 7.34 -18.77
N THR A 503 -17.67 7.39 -18.48
CA THR A 503 -18.22 6.83 -17.23
C THR A 503 -18.22 5.31 -17.23
N CYS A 504 -18.09 4.68 -18.40
CA CYS A 504 -17.92 3.23 -18.52
C CYS A 504 -16.50 2.78 -18.12
N ARG A 505 -15.51 3.69 -18.13
CA ARG A 505 -14.09 3.36 -17.98
C ARG A 505 -13.52 3.94 -16.70
N THR A 506 -12.58 3.25 -16.07
CA THR A 506 -11.81 3.82 -14.95
C THR A 506 -10.85 4.91 -15.44
N PRO A 507 -10.69 6.05 -14.74
CA PRO A 507 -11.31 6.41 -13.46
C PRO A 507 -12.71 7.04 -13.56
N GLY A 508 -13.23 7.34 -14.75
CA GLY A 508 -14.55 7.94 -14.94
C GLY A 508 -15.71 7.16 -14.28
N SER A 509 -15.61 5.84 -14.20
CA SER A 509 -16.58 4.97 -13.50
C SER A 509 -16.68 5.25 -11.99
N LEU A 510 -15.63 5.80 -11.37
CA LEU A 510 -15.62 6.15 -9.94
C LEU A 510 -16.60 7.30 -9.62
N TRP A 511 -17.08 8.03 -10.63
CA TRP A 511 -18.16 9.01 -10.50
C TRP A 511 -19.42 8.41 -9.87
N MET A 512 -19.68 7.11 -10.05
CA MET A 512 -20.82 6.43 -9.42
C MET A 512 -20.79 6.53 -7.89
N PHE A 513 -19.62 6.57 -7.25
CA PHE A 513 -19.53 6.78 -5.79
C PHE A 513 -20.14 8.12 -5.38
N ALA A 514 -19.98 9.16 -6.18
CA ALA A 514 -20.61 10.45 -5.90
C ALA A 514 -22.13 10.38 -6.03
N VAL A 515 -22.65 9.68 -7.04
CA VAL A 515 -24.09 9.45 -7.17
C VAL A 515 -24.62 8.69 -5.96
N LEU A 516 -23.91 7.64 -5.53
CA LEU A 516 -24.26 6.81 -4.37
C LEU A 516 -24.37 7.64 -3.09
N LEU A 517 -23.36 8.48 -2.85
CA LEU A 517 -23.29 9.32 -1.65
C LEU A 517 -24.31 10.46 -1.64
N THR A 518 -24.81 10.90 -2.81
CA THR A 518 -25.92 11.86 -2.88
C THR A 518 -27.30 11.25 -2.62
N GLY A 519 -27.41 9.91 -2.60
CA GLY A 519 -28.55 9.17 -2.05
C GLY A 519 -29.78 9.05 -2.94
N ASP A 520 -29.61 9.03 -4.26
CA ASP A 520 -30.68 8.72 -5.23
C ASP A 520 -30.62 7.24 -5.61
N ALA A 521 -31.33 6.39 -4.86
CA ALA A 521 -31.30 4.93 -5.05
C ALA A 521 -31.96 4.48 -6.38
N GLU A 522 -33.03 5.16 -6.81
CA GLU A 522 -33.63 4.91 -8.14
C GLU A 522 -32.69 5.39 -9.25
N GLY A 523 -32.09 6.58 -9.08
CA GLY A 523 -31.06 7.08 -9.99
C GLY A 523 -29.82 6.20 -10.08
N MET A 524 -29.42 5.52 -8.99
CA MET A 524 -28.28 4.60 -9.00
C MET A 524 -28.54 3.36 -9.87
N ARG A 525 -29.75 2.77 -9.81
CA ARG A 525 -30.11 1.65 -10.67
C ARG A 525 -30.05 2.06 -12.14
N ASP A 526 -30.67 3.20 -12.47
CA ASP A 526 -30.65 3.75 -13.84
C ASP A 526 -29.22 4.00 -14.34
N VAL A 527 -28.34 4.52 -13.48
CA VAL A 527 -26.92 4.74 -13.79
C VAL A 527 -26.21 3.43 -14.13
N MET A 528 -26.42 2.38 -13.32
CA MET A 528 -25.77 1.08 -13.53
C MET A 528 -26.30 0.39 -14.80
N ASP A 529 -27.62 0.37 -14.99
CA ASP A 529 -28.27 -0.23 -16.16
C ASP A 529 -27.81 0.45 -17.45
N GLU A 530 -27.75 1.77 -17.44
CA GLU A 530 -27.28 2.56 -18.56
C GLU A 530 -25.77 2.37 -18.81
N THR A 531 -24.96 2.18 -17.75
CA THR A 531 -23.53 1.88 -17.89
C THR A 531 -23.28 0.51 -18.50
N VAL A 532 -24.05 -0.51 -18.11
CA VAL A 532 -24.01 -1.85 -18.72
C VAL A 532 -24.46 -1.79 -20.19
N ARG A 533 -25.57 -1.10 -20.47
CA ARG A 533 -26.09 -0.91 -21.83
C ARG A 533 -25.05 -0.22 -22.73
N ALA A 534 -24.46 0.88 -22.25
CA ALA A 534 -23.47 1.65 -22.98
C ALA A 534 -22.16 0.85 -23.19
N SER A 535 -21.70 0.11 -22.18
CA SER A 535 -20.51 -0.74 -22.32
C SER A 535 -20.70 -1.81 -23.40
N ARG A 536 -21.90 -2.39 -23.51
CA ARG A 536 -22.26 -3.29 -24.63
C ARG A 536 -22.28 -2.56 -25.97
N GLU A 537 -22.90 -1.39 -26.04
CA GLU A 537 -23.01 -0.59 -27.27
C GLU A 537 -21.64 -0.18 -27.82
N TYR A 538 -20.73 0.24 -26.94
CA TYR A 538 -19.37 0.65 -27.33
C TYR A 538 -18.40 -0.53 -27.52
N GLY A 539 -18.80 -1.76 -27.16
CA GLY A 539 -17.93 -2.93 -27.22
C GLY A 539 -16.79 -2.92 -26.20
N TYR A 540 -16.99 -2.27 -25.05
CA TYR A 540 -16.01 -2.20 -23.97
C TYR A 540 -16.11 -3.45 -23.09
N GLU A 541 -15.52 -4.55 -23.57
CA GLU A 541 -15.71 -5.88 -22.99
C GLU A 541 -15.21 -5.99 -21.54
N TRP A 542 -14.03 -5.44 -21.24
CA TRP A 542 -13.50 -5.45 -19.86
C TRP A 542 -14.36 -4.57 -18.93
N GLU A 543 -14.72 -3.37 -19.39
CA GLU A 543 -15.58 -2.45 -18.66
C GLU A 543 -16.98 -3.02 -18.41
N LEU A 544 -17.53 -3.78 -19.38
CA LEU A 544 -18.79 -4.50 -19.20
C LEU A 544 -18.68 -5.50 -18.06
N GLY A 545 -17.61 -6.32 -18.03
CA GLY A 545 -17.33 -7.25 -16.94
C GLY A 545 -17.29 -6.53 -15.58
N ALA A 546 -16.59 -5.40 -15.50
CA ALA A 546 -16.48 -4.59 -14.29
C ALA A 546 -17.82 -3.92 -13.88
N ALA A 547 -18.59 -3.42 -14.84
CA ALA A 547 -19.88 -2.80 -14.57
C ALA A 547 -20.91 -3.82 -14.07
N LEU A 548 -20.94 -5.03 -14.66
CA LEU A 548 -21.76 -6.15 -14.19
C LEU A 548 -21.37 -6.59 -12.78
N GLU A 549 -20.06 -6.65 -12.51
CA GLU A 549 -19.52 -7.00 -11.19
C GLU A 549 -19.98 -6.00 -10.10
N VAL A 550 -19.82 -4.71 -10.34
CA VAL A 550 -20.26 -3.65 -9.41
C VAL A 550 -21.78 -3.67 -9.25
N ARG A 551 -22.54 -3.86 -10.33
CA ARG A 551 -24.00 -3.96 -10.27
C ARG A 551 -24.43 -5.18 -9.47
N ALA A 552 -23.77 -6.32 -9.64
CA ALA A 552 -24.03 -7.52 -8.84
C ALA A 552 -23.84 -7.28 -7.34
N LYS A 553 -22.74 -6.62 -6.92
CA LYS A 553 -22.50 -6.27 -5.50
C LYS A 553 -23.58 -5.37 -4.92
N ILE A 554 -23.97 -4.32 -5.65
CA ILE A 554 -24.99 -3.38 -5.19
C ILE A 554 -26.36 -4.07 -5.10
N LEU A 555 -26.73 -4.86 -6.12
CA LEU A 555 -27.99 -5.61 -6.16
C LEU A 555 -28.05 -6.74 -5.12
N ALA A 556 -26.93 -7.38 -4.78
CA ALA A 556 -26.88 -8.45 -3.78
C ALA A 556 -27.34 -7.98 -2.39
N ASN A 557 -27.19 -6.70 -2.05
CA ASN A 557 -27.68 -6.15 -0.79
C ASN A 557 -29.22 -6.06 -0.69
N ARG A 558 -29.94 -6.40 -1.76
CA ARG A 558 -31.41 -6.30 -1.87
C ARG A 558 -31.99 -7.68 -2.23
N PRO A 559 -32.67 -8.38 -1.31
CA PRO A 559 -33.18 -9.73 -1.54
C PRO A 559 -34.15 -9.82 -2.74
N ASP A 560 -34.88 -8.74 -3.02
CA ASP A 560 -35.79 -8.61 -4.17
C ASP A 560 -35.05 -8.56 -5.51
N TRP A 561 -33.75 -8.24 -5.53
CA TRP A 561 -32.92 -8.10 -6.74
C TRP A 561 -31.81 -9.16 -6.86
N ALA A 562 -31.67 -10.04 -5.87
CA ALA A 562 -30.64 -11.09 -5.85
C ALA A 562 -30.75 -12.08 -7.04
N GLY A 563 -31.89 -12.13 -7.74
CA GLY A 563 -32.06 -12.83 -9.01
C GLY A 563 -31.16 -12.29 -10.13
N GLU A 564 -31.19 -10.98 -10.33
CA GLU A 564 -30.41 -10.25 -11.34
C GLU A 564 -28.91 -10.25 -10.98
N ALA A 565 -28.58 -10.16 -9.68
CA ALA A 565 -27.20 -10.15 -9.19
C ALA A 565 -26.39 -11.42 -9.57
N LEU A 566 -27.00 -12.62 -9.52
CA LEU A 566 -26.31 -13.85 -9.91
C LEU A 566 -26.01 -13.89 -11.41
N ALA A 567 -26.97 -13.46 -12.25
CA ALA A 567 -26.78 -13.46 -13.70
C ALA A 567 -25.66 -12.50 -14.11
N ASP A 568 -25.60 -11.33 -13.48
CA ASP A 568 -24.53 -10.36 -13.70
C ASP A 568 -23.16 -10.90 -13.25
N ALA A 569 -23.10 -11.53 -12.08
CA ALA A 569 -21.86 -12.11 -11.57
C ALA A 569 -21.36 -13.27 -12.47
N ASP A 570 -22.27 -14.11 -12.99
CA ASP A 570 -21.95 -15.18 -13.93
C ASP A 570 -21.42 -14.63 -15.26
N GLU A 571 -22.11 -13.65 -15.87
CA GLU A 571 -21.66 -13.03 -17.12
C GLU A 571 -20.30 -12.30 -16.94
N SER A 572 -20.14 -11.60 -15.82
CA SER A 572 -18.88 -10.95 -15.44
C SER A 572 -17.73 -11.95 -15.33
N LEU A 573 -17.96 -13.08 -14.65
CA LEU A 573 -16.97 -14.15 -14.50
C LEU A 573 -16.60 -14.75 -15.86
N GLU A 574 -17.58 -15.01 -16.74
CA GLU A 574 -17.33 -15.51 -18.10
C GLU A 574 -16.46 -14.54 -18.92
N ILE A 575 -16.71 -13.24 -18.80
CA ILE A 575 -15.91 -12.19 -19.46
C ILE A 575 -14.46 -12.23 -18.94
N PHE A 576 -14.25 -12.13 -17.63
CA PHE A 576 -12.90 -12.04 -17.08
C PHE A 576 -12.09 -13.33 -17.26
N ALA A 577 -12.74 -14.50 -17.13
CA ALA A 577 -12.09 -15.79 -17.40
C ALA A 577 -11.63 -15.88 -18.87
N ARG A 578 -12.43 -15.39 -19.82
CA ARG A 578 -12.07 -15.35 -21.24
C ARG A 578 -10.95 -14.36 -21.54
N LEU A 579 -10.92 -13.22 -20.85
CA LEU A 579 -9.85 -12.21 -20.97
C LEU A 579 -8.54 -12.63 -20.28
N GLY A 580 -8.57 -13.66 -19.42
CA GLY A 580 -7.44 -14.06 -18.59
C GLY A 580 -7.13 -13.04 -17.50
N ASP A 581 -8.16 -12.38 -16.96
CA ASP A 581 -8.05 -11.43 -15.86
C ASP A 581 -8.34 -12.13 -14.53
N ASP A 582 -7.29 -12.53 -13.82
CA ASP A 582 -7.40 -13.26 -12.55
C ASP A 582 -8.06 -12.38 -11.47
N TRP A 583 -7.80 -11.07 -11.48
CA TRP A 583 -8.36 -10.13 -10.50
C TRP A 583 -9.87 -10.01 -10.70
N GLY A 584 -10.29 -9.75 -11.94
CA GLY A 584 -11.71 -9.67 -12.29
C GLY A 584 -12.44 -10.99 -11.99
N ALA A 585 -11.85 -12.14 -12.30
CA ALA A 585 -12.44 -13.44 -11.98
C ALA A 585 -12.64 -13.65 -10.46
N ALA A 586 -11.66 -13.24 -9.63
CA ALA A 586 -11.79 -13.29 -8.18
C ALA A 586 -12.92 -12.39 -7.66
N GLU A 587 -13.03 -11.16 -8.17
CA GLU A 587 -14.10 -10.22 -7.80
C GLU A 587 -15.48 -10.75 -8.21
N SER A 588 -15.65 -11.25 -9.43
CA SER A 588 -16.93 -11.81 -9.89
C SER A 588 -17.35 -13.04 -9.08
N LEU A 589 -16.41 -13.93 -8.72
CA LEU A 589 -16.67 -15.06 -7.83
C LEU A 589 -17.09 -14.58 -6.44
N SER A 590 -16.43 -13.55 -5.91
CA SER A 590 -16.83 -12.97 -4.63
C SER A 590 -18.26 -12.41 -4.68
N SER A 591 -18.61 -11.68 -5.74
CA SER A 591 -19.94 -11.10 -5.93
C SER A 591 -21.01 -12.18 -6.11
N ARG A 592 -20.69 -13.29 -6.78
CA ARG A 592 -21.56 -14.47 -6.88
C ARG A 592 -21.74 -15.14 -5.51
N GLY A 593 -20.67 -15.24 -4.73
CA GLY A 593 -20.70 -15.73 -3.35
C GLY A 593 -21.66 -14.94 -2.48
N GLU A 594 -21.56 -13.61 -2.48
CA GLU A 594 -22.47 -12.73 -1.74
C GLU A 594 -23.94 -12.92 -2.16
N ALA A 595 -24.19 -13.00 -3.47
CA ALA A 595 -25.54 -13.24 -3.99
C ALA A 595 -26.09 -14.64 -3.61
N ASN A 596 -25.23 -15.64 -3.47
CA ASN A 596 -25.59 -16.97 -2.96
C ASN A 596 -25.91 -16.93 -1.46
N GLU A 597 -25.15 -16.21 -0.64
CA GLU A 597 -25.45 -16.02 0.80
C GLU A 597 -26.84 -15.40 1.00
N ARG A 598 -27.18 -14.39 0.20
CA ARG A 598 -28.48 -13.69 0.25
C ARG A 598 -29.67 -14.58 -0.12
N LYS A 599 -29.41 -15.73 -0.75
CA LYS A 599 -30.42 -16.77 -1.04
C LYS A 599 -30.34 -17.97 -0.09
N GLY A 600 -29.51 -17.91 0.95
CA GLY A 600 -29.26 -19.02 1.88
C GLY A 600 -28.47 -20.19 1.28
N ARG A 601 -27.80 -19.99 0.14
CA ARG A 601 -26.98 -21.01 -0.56
C ARG A 601 -25.54 -20.96 -0.06
N PHE A 602 -25.35 -21.17 1.25
CA PHE A 602 -24.05 -20.97 1.91
C PHE A 602 -22.97 -21.95 1.44
N ALA A 603 -23.33 -23.15 0.99
CA ALA A 603 -22.38 -24.11 0.46
C ALA A 603 -21.80 -23.66 -0.89
N GLU A 604 -22.66 -23.16 -1.79
CA GLU A 604 -22.26 -22.57 -3.05
C GLU A 604 -21.45 -21.29 -2.85
N ALA A 605 -21.85 -20.44 -1.90
CA ALA A 605 -21.08 -19.25 -1.53
C ALA A 605 -19.66 -19.59 -1.04
N ALA A 606 -19.55 -20.59 -0.15
CA ALA A 606 -18.25 -21.06 0.34
C ALA A 606 -17.35 -21.58 -0.79
N ALA A 607 -17.92 -22.31 -1.77
CA ALA A 607 -17.18 -22.78 -2.93
C ALA A 607 -16.68 -21.62 -3.82
N ASP A 608 -17.52 -20.60 -4.03
CA ASP A 608 -17.17 -19.41 -4.80
C ASP A 608 -16.04 -18.60 -4.14
N TYR A 609 -16.12 -18.34 -2.83
CA TYR A 609 -15.07 -17.64 -2.11
C TYR A 609 -13.74 -18.41 -2.12
N LEU A 610 -13.78 -19.73 -1.98
CA LEU A 610 -12.58 -20.56 -2.05
C LEU A 610 -11.92 -20.50 -3.44
N ALA A 611 -12.72 -20.55 -4.51
CA ALA A 611 -12.20 -20.38 -5.87
C ALA A 611 -11.63 -18.98 -6.10
N ALA A 612 -12.26 -17.94 -5.56
CA ALA A 612 -11.75 -16.56 -5.63
C ALA A 612 -10.39 -16.41 -4.93
N VAL A 613 -10.20 -17.08 -3.78
CA VAL A 613 -8.92 -17.10 -3.05
C VAL A 613 -7.77 -17.63 -3.93
N ASP A 614 -8.02 -18.64 -4.76
CA ASP A 614 -6.98 -19.22 -5.62
C ASP A 614 -6.52 -18.23 -6.71
N TYR A 615 -7.46 -17.49 -7.32
CA TYR A 615 -7.14 -16.41 -8.25
C TYR A 615 -6.33 -15.29 -7.57
N ALA A 616 -6.80 -14.79 -6.42
CA ALA A 616 -6.13 -13.73 -5.68
C ALA A 616 -4.72 -14.13 -5.20
N ARG A 617 -4.54 -15.38 -4.77
CA ARG A 617 -3.22 -15.95 -4.42
C ARG A 617 -2.27 -15.96 -5.61
N ALA A 618 -2.76 -16.32 -6.80
CA ALA A 618 -1.94 -16.41 -7.99
C ALA A 618 -1.44 -15.04 -8.49
N LEU A 619 -2.13 -13.96 -8.11
CA LEU A 619 -1.70 -12.57 -8.30
C LEU A 619 -0.80 -12.03 -7.19
N GLY A 620 -0.65 -12.77 -6.09
CA GLY A 620 0.04 -12.29 -4.90
C GLY A 620 -0.68 -11.15 -4.18
N ALA A 621 -2.00 -10.99 -4.41
CA ALA A 621 -2.89 -9.98 -3.83
C ALA A 621 -3.32 -10.39 -2.41
N ARG A 622 -2.44 -10.18 -1.44
CA ARG A 622 -2.60 -10.72 -0.07
C ARG A 622 -3.78 -10.12 0.71
N SER A 623 -4.04 -8.82 0.57
CA SER A 623 -5.20 -8.17 1.20
C SER A 623 -6.52 -8.76 0.69
N GLN A 624 -6.65 -8.88 -0.64
CA GLN A 624 -7.81 -9.52 -1.28
C GLN A 624 -7.99 -10.97 -0.80
N VAL A 625 -6.90 -11.75 -0.68
CA VAL A 625 -6.96 -13.11 -0.12
C VAL A 625 -7.52 -13.10 1.30
N ALA A 626 -7.13 -12.16 2.15
CA ALA A 626 -7.62 -12.10 3.52
C ALA A 626 -9.12 -11.75 3.59
N VAL A 627 -9.59 -10.79 2.78
CA VAL A 627 -11.02 -10.44 2.68
C VAL A 627 -11.84 -11.65 2.25
N LEU A 628 -11.41 -12.34 1.19
CA LEU A 628 -12.11 -13.53 0.67
C LEU A 628 -12.10 -14.68 1.68
N ARG A 629 -11.02 -14.84 2.46
CA ARG A 629 -10.95 -15.84 3.53
C ARG A 629 -11.89 -15.51 4.70
N ALA A 630 -12.02 -14.24 5.07
CA ALA A 630 -12.98 -13.81 6.08
C ALA A 630 -14.43 -14.09 5.64
N ARG A 631 -14.75 -13.80 4.37
CA ARG A 631 -16.07 -14.11 3.76
C ARG A 631 -16.33 -15.62 3.68
N TYR A 632 -15.34 -16.41 3.24
CA TYR A 632 -15.40 -17.87 3.27
C TYR A 632 -15.72 -18.40 4.67
N ALA A 633 -15.04 -17.89 5.70
CA ALA A 633 -15.30 -18.28 7.08
C ALA A 633 -16.70 -17.83 7.56
N GLY A 634 -17.21 -16.68 7.09
CA GLY A 634 -18.59 -16.25 7.30
C GLY A 634 -19.60 -17.31 6.82
N ALA A 635 -19.46 -17.79 5.59
CA ALA A 635 -20.30 -18.86 5.04
C ALA A 635 -20.15 -20.18 5.84
N LEU A 636 -18.96 -20.50 6.36
CA LEU A 636 -18.74 -21.67 7.21
C LEU A 636 -19.48 -21.59 8.55
N ILE A 637 -19.64 -20.39 9.14
CA ILE A 637 -20.41 -20.19 10.37
C ILE A 637 -21.88 -20.55 10.15
N GLU A 638 -22.46 -20.13 9.01
CA GLU A 638 -23.84 -20.47 8.63
C GLU A 638 -24.03 -21.97 8.33
N LEU A 639 -22.93 -22.69 8.02
CA LEU A 639 -22.89 -24.15 7.85
C LEU A 639 -22.51 -24.91 9.14
N ASP A 640 -22.49 -24.22 10.29
CA ASP A 640 -22.10 -24.76 11.61
C ASP A 640 -20.69 -25.38 11.65
N ARG A 641 -19.77 -24.98 10.75
CA ARG A 641 -18.36 -25.40 10.71
C ARG A 641 -17.47 -24.48 11.55
N PHE A 642 -17.82 -24.32 12.83
CA PHE A 642 -17.24 -23.30 13.71
C PHE A 642 -15.72 -23.41 13.91
N GLU A 643 -15.18 -24.61 14.14
CA GLU A 643 -13.75 -24.78 14.41
C GLU A 643 -12.87 -24.31 13.25
N GLU A 644 -13.28 -24.63 12.03
CA GLU A 644 -12.58 -24.21 10.81
C GLU A 644 -12.72 -22.71 10.56
N ALA A 645 -13.93 -22.16 10.75
CA ALA A 645 -14.17 -20.73 10.62
C ALA A 645 -13.33 -19.95 11.64
N GLU A 646 -13.30 -20.36 12.91
CA GLU A 646 -12.54 -19.72 13.99
C GLU A 646 -11.04 -19.73 13.68
N ALA A 647 -10.49 -20.86 13.21
CA ALA A 647 -9.08 -20.95 12.84
C ALA A 647 -8.72 -19.99 11.69
N ILE A 648 -9.57 -19.89 10.67
CA ILE A 648 -9.34 -18.99 9.53
C ILE A 648 -9.45 -17.53 9.96
N LEU A 649 -10.47 -17.17 10.72
CA LEU A 649 -10.70 -15.79 11.15
C LEU A 649 -9.61 -15.32 12.11
N ARG A 650 -9.16 -16.19 13.04
CA ARG A 650 -8.00 -15.89 13.87
C ARG A 650 -6.75 -15.71 13.04
N ASP A 651 -6.48 -16.57 12.06
CA ASP A 651 -5.32 -16.38 11.16
C ASP A 651 -5.41 -15.06 10.37
N VAL A 652 -6.60 -14.60 9.99
CA VAL A 652 -6.79 -13.29 9.36
C VAL A 652 -6.53 -12.14 10.35
N VAL A 653 -7.02 -12.23 11.59
CA VAL A 653 -6.85 -11.20 12.63
C VAL A 653 -5.42 -11.16 13.18
N ASP A 654 -4.84 -12.33 13.47
CA ASP A 654 -3.50 -12.55 14.01
C ASP A 654 -2.43 -12.39 12.94
N GLY A 655 -2.78 -12.62 11.66
CA GLY A 655 -1.96 -12.26 10.52
C GLY A 655 -1.69 -10.76 10.42
N GLY A 656 -2.33 -9.94 11.26
CA GLY A 656 -2.04 -8.53 11.41
C GLY A 656 -2.24 -7.77 10.10
N ALA A 657 -1.27 -6.94 9.75
CA ALA A 657 -1.40 -5.99 8.64
C ALA A 657 -1.27 -6.62 7.23
N PHE A 658 -1.23 -7.96 7.17
CA PHE A 658 -1.35 -8.78 5.97
C PHE A 658 -2.81 -8.91 5.51
N ALA A 659 -3.76 -8.58 6.40
CA ALA A 659 -5.18 -8.66 6.16
C ALA A 659 -5.74 -7.50 5.29
N GLY A 660 -4.97 -6.42 5.12
CA GLY A 660 -5.45 -5.17 4.52
C GLY A 660 -6.50 -4.46 5.41
N HIS A 661 -6.71 -3.16 5.16
CA HIS A 661 -7.66 -2.32 5.89
C HIS A 661 -9.09 -2.92 5.97
N ASP A 662 -9.49 -3.70 4.96
CA ASP A 662 -10.87 -4.20 4.80
C ASP A 662 -11.15 -5.60 5.38
N ALA A 663 -10.13 -6.47 5.56
CA ALA A 663 -10.41 -7.84 6.02
C ALA A 663 -10.50 -7.97 7.53
N THR A 664 -9.69 -7.21 8.29
CA THR A 664 -9.69 -7.27 9.76
C THR A 664 -11.06 -6.91 10.34
N PRO A 665 -11.71 -5.80 9.92
CA PRO A 665 -13.05 -5.47 10.39
C PRO A 665 -14.07 -6.59 10.14
N THR A 666 -14.06 -7.13 8.92
CA THR A 666 -14.91 -8.25 8.51
C THR A 666 -14.65 -9.50 9.35
N ALA A 667 -13.39 -9.83 9.60
CA ALA A 667 -13.01 -11.01 10.36
C ALA A 667 -13.40 -10.90 11.85
N ARG A 668 -13.17 -9.74 12.48
CA ARG A 668 -13.60 -9.48 13.87
C ARG A 668 -15.11 -9.55 14.01
N LEU A 669 -15.84 -9.03 13.02
CA LEU A 669 -17.29 -9.11 13.00
C LEU A 669 -17.78 -10.57 12.97
N HIS A 670 -17.22 -11.39 12.09
CA HIS A 670 -17.56 -12.82 12.03
C HIS A 670 -17.12 -13.58 13.29
N LEU A 671 -15.99 -13.24 13.92
CA LEU A 671 -15.60 -13.80 15.22
C LEU A 671 -16.61 -13.44 16.31
N GLY A 672 -17.08 -12.18 16.34
CA GLY A 672 -18.14 -11.76 17.26
C GLY A 672 -19.40 -12.60 17.13
N PHE A 673 -19.84 -12.86 15.90
CA PHE A 673 -20.98 -13.76 15.64
C PHE A 673 -20.72 -15.20 16.03
N LEU A 674 -19.54 -15.74 15.69
CA LEU A 674 -19.15 -17.11 16.02
C LEU A 674 -19.12 -17.32 17.54
N TYR A 675 -18.47 -16.43 18.26
CA TYR A 675 -18.37 -16.49 19.72
C TYR A 675 -19.73 -16.34 20.40
N GLY A 676 -20.58 -15.42 19.93
CA GLY A 676 -21.95 -15.32 20.43
C GLY A 676 -22.76 -16.59 20.20
N ARG A 677 -22.76 -17.15 18.97
CA ARG A 677 -23.47 -18.41 18.64
C ARG A 677 -22.94 -19.63 19.40
N THR A 678 -21.68 -19.60 19.84
CA THR A 678 -21.06 -20.68 20.62
C THR A 678 -21.11 -20.44 22.15
N GLY A 679 -21.85 -19.43 22.61
CA GLY A 679 -22.07 -19.17 24.03
C GLY A 679 -20.88 -18.52 24.74
N ARG A 680 -20.05 -17.75 24.02
CA ARG A 680 -18.84 -17.07 24.51
C ARG A 680 -18.97 -15.54 24.40
N PRO A 681 -19.97 -14.90 25.05
CA PRO A 681 -20.30 -13.49 24.85
C PRO A 681 -19.20 -12.52 25.32
N ALA A 682 -18.33 -12.93 26.25
CA ALA A 682 -17.20 -12.12 26.68
C ALA A 682 -16.14 -11.97 25.58
N GLU A 683 -15.77 -13.06 24.93
CA GLU A 683 -14.84 -13.06 23.79
C GLU A 683 -15.47 -12.32 22.59
N ALA A 684 -16.77 -12.54 22.34
CA ALA A 684 -17.49 -11.81 21.30
C ALA A 684 -17.43 -10.30 21.52
N ARG A 685 -17.66 -9.83 22.76
CA ARG A 685 -17.60 -8.41 23.09
C ARG A 685 -16.21 -7.84 22.88
N GLU A 686 -15.16 -8.56 23.27
CA GLU A 686 -13.78 -8.10 23.08
C GLU A 686 -13.49 -7.84 21.60
N GLU A 687 -13.90 -8.74 20.70
CA GLU A 687 -13.72 -8.56 19.26
C GLU A 687 -14.49 -7.36 18.70
N ILE A 688 -15.74 -7.17 19.13
CA ILE A 688 -16.59 -6.06 18.65
C ILE A 688 -16.14 -4.71 19.23
N VAL A 689 -15.62 -4.68 20.46
CA VAL A 689 -15.02 -3.46 21.04
C VAL A 689 -13.74 -3.10 20.30
N ARG A 690 -12.84 -4.06 20.03
CA ARG A 690 -11.63 -3.82 19.23
C ARG A 690 -11.97 -3.37 17.81
N LEU A 691 -13.00 -3.96 17.20
CA LEU A 691 -13.54 -3.53 15.92
C LEU A 691 -13.91 -2.05 15.98
N ARG A 692 -14.66 -1.63 17.00
CA ARG A 692 -15.08 -0.23 17.19
C ARG A 692 -13.91 0.72 17.43
N GLU A 693 -12.93 0.33 18.24
CA GLU A 693 -11.73 1.12 18.53
C GLU A 693 -10.86 1.35 17.28
N GLY A 694 -10.89 0.42 16.32
CA GLY A 694 -10.17 0.53 15.05
C GLY A 694 -10.72 1.57 14.06
N PHE A 695 -11.95 2.06 14.25
CA PHE A 695 -12.53 3.13 13.43
C PHE A 695 -12.33 4.48 14.12
N SER A 696 -11.30 5.23 13.72
CA SER A 696 -10.91 6.50 14.35
C SER A 696 -11.44 7.73 13.61
N SER A 697 -12.75 7.84 13.40
CA SER A 697 -13.49 9.11 13.23
C SER A 697 -14.99 8.79 13.10
N ARG A 698 -15.88 9.78 12.98
CA ARG A 698 -17.34 9.56 12.99
C ARG A 698 -17.75 8.65 11.84
N SER A 699 -17.81 7.36 12.14
CA SER A 699 -18.18 6.28 11.25
C SER A 699 -19.48 6.60 10.56
N VAL A 700 -19.58 6.18 9.30
CA VAL A 700 -20.85 6.11 8.57
C VAL A 700 -21.90 5.56 9.52
N GLY A 701 -23.05 6.24 9.66
CA GLY A 701 -24.10 5.80 10.58
C GLY A 701 -24.44 4.32 10.43
N VAL A 702 -24.37 3.77 9.21
CA VAL A 702 -24.54 2.33 8.92
C VAL A 702 -23.62 1.44 9.78
N PHE A 703 -22.33 1.78 9.88
CA PHE A 703 -21.34 0.97 10.60
C PHE A 703 -21.52 1.07 12.11
N ASP A 704 -21.70 2.28 12.63
CA ASP A 704 -21.99 2.49 14.06
C ASP A 704 -23.29 1.80 14.48
N GLY A 705 -24.34 1.90 13.66
CA GLY A 705 -25.59 1.19 13.89
C GLY A 705 -25.39 -0.32 13.96
N PHE A 706 -24.49 -0.88 13.15
CA PHE A 706 -24.26 -2.32 13.12
C PHE A 706 -23.53 -2.78 14.38
N VAL A 707 -22.43 -2.12 14.72
CA VAL A 707 -21.63 -2.42 15.91
C VAL A 707 -22.44 -2.25 17.20
N LEU A 708 -23.21 -1.17 17.31
CA LEU A 708 -24.09 -0.94 18.46
C LEU A 708 -25.17 -2.03 18.57
N GLY A 709 -25.74 -2.46 17.44
CA GLY A 709 -26.72 -3.55 17.41
C GLY A 709 -26.14 -4.88 17.89
N VAL A 710 -24.91 -5.23 17.46
CA VAL A 710 -24.23 -6.45 17.92
C VAL A 710 -23.91 -6.38 19.42
N LEU A 711 -23.43 -5.24 19.92
CA LEU A 711 -23.19 -5.06 21.36
C LEU A 711 -24.48 -5.20 22.18
N ALA A 712 -25.59 -4.63 21.70
CA ALA A 712 -26.90 -4.76 22.34
C ALA A 712 -27.42 -6.20 22.33
N TRP A 713 -27.19 -6.95 21.26
CA TRP A 713 -27.47 -8.38 21.21
C TRP A 713 -26.64 -9.15 22.26
N LEU A 714 -25.35 -8.86 22.39
CA LEU A 714 -24.49 -9.46 23.42
C LEU A 714 -24.89 -9.08 24.84
N ASP A 715 -25.36 -7.84 25.07
CA ASP A 715 -25.92 -7.40 26.37
C ASP A 715 -27.16 -8.23 26.74
N ASN A 716 -28.05 -8.49 25.77
CA ASN A 716 -29.21 -9.36 25.96
C ASN A 716 -28.83 -10.80 26.35
N MET A 717 -27.77 -11.35 25.75
CA MET A 717 -27.30 -12.71 26.06
C MET A 717 -26.83 -12.86 27.51
N VAL A 718 -26.26 -11.80 28.11
CA VAL A 718 -25.80 -11.80 29.50
C VAL A 718 -26.84 -11.28 30.50
N GLY A 719 -28.04 -10.92 30.02
CA GLY A 719 -29.16 -10.45 30.83
C GLY A 719 -29.12 -8.96 31.19
N ASP A 720 -28.22 -8.16 30.59
CA ASP A 720 -28.17 -6.70 30.78
C ASP A 720 -29.15 -6.00 29.84
N HIS A 721 -30.44 -6.16 30.11
CA HIS A 721 -31.50 -5.68 29.24
C HIS A 721 -31.64 -4.15 29.21
N ASP A 722 -31.20 -3.45 30.27
CA ASP A 722 -31.19 -1.98 30.30
C ASP A 722 -30.15 -1.43 29.30
N SER A 723 -28.92 -1.97 29.32
CA SER A 723 -27.87 -1.61 28.34
C SER A 723 -28.26 -2.02 26.92
N ALA A 724 -28.82 -3.23 26.74
CA ALA A 724 -29.29 -3.72 25.45
C ALA A 724 -30.36 -2.81 24.83
N LEU A 725 -31.30 -2.30 25.63
CA LEU A 725 -32.32 -1.36 25.17
C LEU A 725 -31.69 -0.04 24.70
N ALA A 726 -30.80 0.54 25.50
CA ALA A 726 -30.14 1.79 25.16
C ALA A 726 -29.29 1.67 23.87
N GLY A 727 -28.50 0.59 23.75
CA GLY A 727 -27.70 0.28 22.57
C GLY A 727 -28.56 0.01 21.33
N GLY A 728 -29.63 -0.77 21.48
CA GLY A 728 -30.56 -1.10 20.39
C GLY A 728 -31.29 0.14 19.85
N LEU A 729 -31.72 1.06 20.72
CA LEU A 729 -32.33 2.34 20.30
C LEU A 729 -31.35 3.22 19.53
N ALA A 730 -30.09 3.32 19.99
CA ALA A 730 -29.05 4.05 19.26
C ALA A 730 -28.78 3.41 17.89
N ALA A 731 -28.70 2.08 17.84
CA ALA A 731 -28.54 1.33 16.59
C ALA A 731 -29.71 1.53 15.62
N LEU A 732 -30.95 1.56 16.12
CA LEU A 732 -32.15 1.79 15.32
C LEU A 732 -32.17 3.20 14.71
N GLY A 733 -31.73 4.22 15.44
CA GLY A 733 -31.58 5.58 14.91
C GLY A 733 -30.66 5.63 13.69
N HIS A 734 -29.51 4.95 13.79
CA HIS A 734 -28.56 4.83 12.68
C HIS A 734 -29.10 4.00 11.49
N ALA A 735 -29.94 2.99 11.74
CA ALA A 735 -30.58 2.21 10.70
C ALA A 735 -31.54 3.03 9.81
N GLN A 736 -32.00 4.20 10.29
CA GLN A 736 -32.88 5.10 9.54
C GLN A 736 -32.15 6.04 8.58
N ASP A 737 -30.81 6.14 8.67
CA ASP A 737 -30.01 6.94 7.75
C ASP A 737 -30.22 6.48 6.30
N ARG A 738 -30.11 7.42 5.35
CA ARG A 738 -30.37 7.12 3.93
C ARG A 738 -29.44 6.04 3.37
N LEU A 739 -28.14 6.12 3.70
CA LEU A 739 -27.16 5.12 3.30
C LEU A 739 -27.44 3.76 3.97
N SER A 740 -27.85 3.73 5.24
CA SER A 740 -28.23 2.49 5.96
C SER A 740 -29.40 1.79 5.29
N ARG A 741 -30.47 2.52 4.96
CA ARG A 741 -31.63 1.95 4.26
C ARG A 741 -31.34 1.44 2.86
N MET A 742 -30.33 2.01 2.20
CA MET A 742 -29.89 1.57 0.88
C MET A 742 -29.00 0.32 0.97
N MET A 743 -28.03 0.30 1.88
CA MET A 743 -27.03 -0.77 1.99
C MET A 743 -27.49 -1.98 2.82
N ALA A 744 -28.33 -1.76 3.83
CA ALA A 744 -28.79 -2.78 4.76
C ALA A 744 -30.29 -2.56 5.09
N PRO A 745 -31.20 -2.73 4.12
CA PRO A 745 -32.63 -2.45 4.31
C PRO A 745 -33.29 -3.24 5.44
N GLN A 746 -32.78 -4.44 5.75
CA GLN A 746 -33.23 -5.30 6.85
C GLN A 746 -32.78 -4.83 8.24
N MET A 747 -31.84 -3.88 8.33
CA MET A 747 -31.18 -3.52 9.59
C MET A 747 -32.14 -3.06 10.68
N ALA A 748 -33.13 -2.23 10.34
CA ALA A 748 -34.14 -1.77 11.30
C ALA A 748 -34.95 -2.94 11.89
N SER A 749 -35.24 -3.96 11.08
CA SER A 749 -35.88 -5.20 11.51
C SER A 749 -35.00 -5.94 12.55
N THR A 750 -33.71 -6.13 12.26
CA THR A 750 -32.75 -6.76 13.18
C THR A 750 -32.61 -5.98 14.51
N GLN A 751 -32.63 -4.64 14.48
CA GLN A 751 -32.57 -3.84 15.69
C GLN A 751 -33.86 -3.94 16.52
N LEU A 752 -35.03 -3.94 15.89
CA LEU A 752 -36.32 -4.13 16.59
C LEU A 752 -36.41 -5.49 17.29
N MET A 753 -35.90 -6.55 16.66
CA MET A 753 -35.77 -7.88 17.29
C MET A 753 -34.93 -7.81 18.58
N THR A 754 -33.79 -7.13 18.51
CA THR A 754 -32.88 -6.96 19.66
C THR A 754 -33.52 -6.14 20.78
N ILE A 755 -34.22 -5.05 20.43
CA ILE A 755 -34.96 -4.21 21.38
C ILE A 755 -36.11 -5.02 22.02
N ALA A 756 -36.88 -5.77 21.23
CA ALA A 756 -37.96 -6.61 21.75
C ALA A 756 -37.45 -7.65 22.76
N ARG A 757 -36.30 -8.27 22.50
CA ARG A 757 -35.65 -9.20 23.45
C ARG A 757 -35.28 -8.52 24.77
N ALA A 758 -34.81 -7.27 24.71
CA ALA A 758 -34.49 -6.47 25.89
C ALA A 758 -35.75 -6.14 26.70
N LEU A 759 -36.79 -5.61 26.06
CA LEU A 759 -38.08 -5.31 26.71
C LEU A 759 -38.70 -6.54 27.38
N ALA A 760 -38.64 -7.70 26.72
CA ALA A 760 -39.13 -8.95 27.29
C ALA A 760 -38.39 -9.34 28.59
N GLY A 761 -37.12 -8.94 28.75
CA GLY A 761 -36.31 -9.18 29.93
C GLY A 761 -36.46 -8.14 31.05
N LEU A 762 -37.02 -6.95 30.78
CA LEU A 762 -37.16 -5.87 31.77
C LEU A 762 -38.29 -6.15 32.76
N ASP A 763 -38.07 -5.91 34.05
CA ASP A 763 -39.12 -5.97 35.07
C ASP A 763 -39.95 -4.67 35.09
N ALA A 764 -40.73 -4.46 34.02
CA ALA A 764 -41.63 -3.32 33.85
C ALA A 764 -43.02 -3.78 33.37
N PRO A 765 -44.12 -3.30 33.98
CA PRO A 765 -45.47 -3.57 33.49
C PRO A 765 -45.64 -3.06 32.05
N GLY A 766 -46.21 -3.88 31.17
CA GLY A 766 -46.44 -3.52 29.76
C GLY A 766 -45.28 -3.85 28.80
N ALA A 767 -44.04 -3.95 29.30
CA ALA A 767 -42.88 -4.19 28.45
C ALA A 767 -42.97 -5.47 27.58
N PRO A 768 -43.48 -6.63 28.07
CA PRO A 768 -43.67 -7.80 27.22
C PRO A 768 -44.71 -7.61 26.10
N VAL A 769 -45.75 -6.80 26.34
CA VAL A 769 -46.78 -6.50 25.33
C VAL A 769 -46.21 -5.58 24.25
N ASP A 770 -45.46 -4.56 24.64
CA ASP A 770 -44.78 -3.69 23.69
C ASP A 770 -43.68 -4.44 22.92
N ALA A 771 -42.96 -5.38 23.56
CA ALA A 771 -42.05 -6.28 22.86
C ALA A 771 -42.75 -7.08 21.75
N ALA A 772 -43.95 -7.61 22.00
CA ALA A 772 -44.74 -8.28 20.97
C ALA A 772 -45.12 -7.35 19.80
N ARG A 773 -45.45 -6.08 20.08
CA ARG A 773 -45.70 -5.05 19.05
C ARG A 773 -44.45 -4.79 18.20
N LEU A 774 -43.28 -4.68 18.84
CA LEU A 774 -42.02 -4.50 18.12
C LEU A 774 -41.70 -5.69 17.20
N LEU A 775 -41.99 -6.93 17.62
CA LEU A 775 -41.85 -8.12 16.77
C LEU A 775 -42.83 -8.12 15.58
N GLY A 776 -44.04 -7.58 15.76
CA GLY A 776 -44.99 -7.38 14.67
C GLY A 776 -44.46 -6.40 13.61
N LEU A 777 -43.93 -5.26 14.05
CA LEU A 777 -43.30 -4.28 13.14
C LEU A 777 -42.04 -4.85 12.47
N GLN A 778 -41.21 -5.56 13.23
CA GLN A 778 -40.00 -6.21 12.73
C GLN A 778 -40.31 -7.06 11.48
N ALA A 779 -41.34 -7.90 11.54
CA ALA A 779 -41.75 -8.73 10.41
C ALA A 779 -42.27 -7.90 9.22
N ALA A 780 -42.99 -6.80 9.47
CA ALA A 780 -43.50 -5.90 8.43
C ALA A 780 -42.38 -5.12 7.71
N LEU A 781 -41.23 -4.91 8.35
CA LEU A 781 -40.08 -4.20 7.78
C LEU A 781 -39.11 -5.09 6.99
N LEU A 782 -39.30 -6.41 6.99
CA LEU A 782 -38.42 -7.30 6.22
C LEU A 782 -38.59 -7.08 4.71
N PRO A 783 -37.49 -6.96 3.95
CA PRO A 783 -37.57 -6.87 2.49
C PRO A 783 -38.26 -8.11 1.88
N ALA A 784 -38.96 -7.91 0.77
CA ALA A 784 -39.57 -9.01 0.04
C ALA A 784 -38.50 -10.01 -0.41
N GLY A 785 -38.70 -11.30 -0.08
CA GLY A 785 -37.73 -12.36 -0.42
C GLY A 785 -36.52 -12.43 0.52
N HIS A 786 -36.49 -11.68 1.63
CA HIS A 786 -35.42 -11.78 2.63
C HIS A 786 -35.31 -13.21 3.17
N VAL A 787 -34.10 -13.76 3.11
CA VAL A 787 -33.75 -15.03 3.73
C VAL A 787 -33.00 -14.72 5.02
N PRO A 788 -33.56 -15.01 6.20
CA PRO A 788 -32.87 -14.73 7.45
C PRO A 788 -31.65 -15.61 7.59
N THR A 789 -30.56 -15.03 8.10
CA THR A 789 -29.39 -15.79 8.56
C THR A 789 -29.78 -16.70 9.73
N VAL A 790 -28.91 -17.66 10.06
CA VAL A 790 -29.11 -18.50 11.25
C VAL A 790 -29.15 -17.64 12.51
N LEU A 791 -28.30 -16.60 12.59
CA LEU A 791 -28.30 -15.67 13.72
C LEU A 791 -29.62 -14.92 13.87
N GLU A 792 -30.17 -14.37 12.78
CA GLU A 792 -31.47 -13.67 12.80
C GLU A 792 -32.60 -14.62 13.20
N SER A 793 -32.60 -15.84 12.66
CA SER A 793 -33.61 -16.85 12.98
C SER A 793 -33.56 -17.27 14.46
N GLN A 794 -32.35 -17.45 15.02
CA GLN A 794 -32.14 -17.76 16.44
C GLN A 794 -32.58 -16.59 17.32
N GLY A 795 -32.13 -15.37 17.02
CA GLY A 795 -32.48 -14.18 17.78
C GLY A 795 -33.99 -13.90 17.80
N LEU A 796 -34.68 -14.14 16.69
CA LEU A 796 -36.13 -13.99 16.62
C LEU A 796 -36.83 -15.04 17.49
N SER A 797 -36.40 -16.31 17.41
CA SER A 797 -36.94 -17.37 18.27
C SER A 797 -36.75 -17.06 19.75
N GLU A 798 -35.56 -16.60 20.15
CA GLU A 798 -35.26 -16.22 21.53
C GLU A 798 -36.10 -15.04 22.01
N ALA A 799 -36.34 -14.04 21.15
CA ALA A 799 -37.20 -12.91 21.47
C ALA A 799 -38.67 -13.35 21.62
N GLU A 800 -39.19 -14.17 20.70
CA GLU A 800 -40.55 -14.70 20.80
C GLU A 800 -40.75 -15.55 22.05
N GLU A 801 -39.81 -16.43 22.37
CA GLU A 801 -39.84 -17.26 23.58
C GLU A 801 -39.83 -16.41 24.86
N ALA A 802 -38.97 -15.39 24.92
CA ALA A 802 -38.90 -14.49 26.06
C ALA A 802 -40.20 -13.73 26.29
N VAL A 803 -40.87 -13.30 25.21
CA VAL A 803 -42.17 -12.62 25.29
C VAL A 803 -43.27 -13.60 25.71
N ARG A 804 -43.38 -14.75 25.05
CA ARG A 804 -44.43 -15.76 25.32
C ARG A 804 -44.29 -16.41 26.71
N ALA A 805 -43.10 -16.36 27.32
CA ALA A 805 -42.92 -16.77 28.71
C ALA A 805 -43.60 -15.83 29.72
N ARG A 806 -43.95 -14.59 29.31
CA ARG A 806 -44.46 -13.53 30.21
C ARG A 806 -45.91 -13.12 29.96
N ILE A 807 -46.44 -13.36 28.75
CA ILE A 807 -47.82 -13.04 28.36
C ILE A 807 -48.51 -14.24 27.71
N GLY A 808 -49.85 -14.26 27.75
CA GLY A 808 -50.63 -15.33 27.15
C GLY A 808 -50.64 -15.29 25.61
N GLN A 809 -50.87 -16.43 24.96
CA GLN A 809 -50.87 -16.54 23.48
C GLN A 809 -51.85 -15.57 22.79
N ALA A 810 -53.03 -15.35 23.36
CA ALA A 810 -54.03 -14.44 22.79
C ALA A 810 -53.60 -12.97 22.89
N GLU A 811 -52.95 -12.60 23.98
CA GLU A 811 -52.41 -11.26 24.21
C GLU A 811 -51.21 -11.00 23.30
N TYR A 812 -50.31 -11.98 23.16
CA TYR A 812 -49.21 -11.93 22.20
C TYR A 812 -49.71 -11.74 20.76
N ALA A 813 -50.68 -12.55 20.31
CA ALA A 813 -51.19 -12.45 18.94
C ALA A 813 -51.83 -11.08 18.65
N ALA A 814 -52.62 -10.55 19.58
CA ALA A 814 -53.23 -9.23 19.44
C ALA A 814 -52.18 -8.11 19.38
N ALA A 815 -51.18 -8.14 20.26
CA ALA A 815 -50.11 -7.15 20.28
C ALA A 815 -49.19 -7.24 19.05
N TYR A 816 -48.90 -8.46 18.58
CA TYR A 816 -48.12 -8.69 17.36
C TYR A 816 -48.85 -8.14 16.12
N GLU A 817 -50.16 -8.38 15.99
CA GLU A 817 -50.98 -7.85 14.90
C GLU A 817 -51.06 -6.32 14.95
N GLU A 818 -51.25 -5.73 16.13
CA GLU A 818 -51.21 -4.28 16.34
C GLU A 818 -49.86 -3.69 15.92
N GLY A 819 -48.77 -4.38 16.27
CA GLY A 819 -47.39 -3.99 15.96
C GLY A 819 -47.11 -3.85 14.46
N GLY A 820 -47.69 -4.71 13.63
CA GLY A 820 -47.53 -4.66 12.17
C GLY A 820 -48.04 -3.37 11.52
N GLY A 821 -48.85 -2.58 12.23
CA GLY A 821 -49.34 -1.28 11.77
C GLY A 821 -48.52 -0.07 12.25
N LEU A 822 -47.48 -0.27 13.06
CA LEU A 822 -46.68 0.82 13.62
C LEU A 822 -45.68 1.39 12.61
N THR A 823 -45.30 2.64 12.83
CA THR A 823 -44.11 3.25 12.22
C THR A 823 -42.87 3.00 13.08
N VAL A 824 -41.67 3.17 12.49
CA VAL A 824 -40.41 3.02 13.25
C VAL A 824 -40.32 4.09 14.35
N GLU A 825 -40.83 5.30 14.09
CA GLU A 825 -40.90 6.39 15.06
C GLU A 825 -41.81 6.05 16.25
N GLU A 826 -42.99 5.48 16.00
CA GLU A 826 -43.92 5.04 17.06
C GLU A 826 -43.32 3.90 17.88
N ALA A 827 -42.71 2.91 17.22
CA ALA A 827 -42.00 1.81 17.89
C ALA A 827 -40.82 2.30 18.75
N THR A 828 -40.05 3.26 18.23
CA THR A 828 -38.96 3.91 18.99
C THR A 828 -39.51 4.63 20.22
N ALA A 829 -40.60 5.39 20.07
CA ALA A 829 -41.23 6.08 21.18
C ALA A 829 -41.76 5.13 22.26
N LEU A 830 -42.34 3.98 21.88
CA LEU A 830 -42.76 2.94 22.81
C LEU A 830 -41.58 2.39 23.61
N ALA A 831 -40.50 2.00 22.93
CA ALA A 831 -39.30 1.46 23.57
C ALA A 831 -38.59 2.48 24.48
N GLU A 832 -38.55 3.76 24.10
CA GLU A 832 -37.97 4.85 24.89
C GLU A 832 -38.65 5.04 26.25
N THR A 833 -39.93 4.68 26.40
CA THR A 833 -40.62 4.77 27.71
C THR A 833 -40.01 3.88 28.80
N TYR A 834 -39.27 2.84 28.39
CA TYR A 834 -38.63 1.88 29.28
C TYR A 834 -37.14 2.19 29.51
N ARG A 835 -36.56 3.16 28.81
CA ARG A 835 -35.14 3.51 28.95
C ARG A 835 -34.88 4.15 30.31
N ARG A 836 -33.99 3.55 31.10
CA ARG A 836 -33.48 4.12 32.35
C ARG A 836 -32.17 4.87 32.06
N ASP A 837 -31.93 5.98 32.75
CA ASP A 837 -30.63 6.64 32.70
C ASP A 837 -29.53 5.67 33.19
N PRO A 838 -28.35 5.63 32.55
CA PRO A 838 -27.28 4.74 32.97
C PRO A 838 -26.93 5.04 34.44
N SER A 839 -26.94 4.01 35.28
CA SER A 839 -26.53 4.14 36.67
C SER A 839 -25.09 4.67 36.72
N PRO A 840 -24.77 5.69 37.54
CA PRO A 840 -23.39 6.16 37.66
C PRO A 840 -22.49 5.00 38.09
N PRO A 841 -21.25 4.91 37.55
CA PRO A 841 -20.35 3.82 37.89
C PRO A 841 -20.17 3.76 39.40
N PRO A 842 -20.08 2.55 40.00
CA PRO A 842 -19.91 2.41 41.44
C PRO A 842 -18.66 3.20 41.87
N SER A 843 -18.85 4.14 42.79
CA SER A 843 -17.75 4.90 43.37
C SER A 843 -16.76 3.90 43.97
N ARG A 844 -15.53 3.87 43.44
CA ARG A 844 -14.42 3.10 44.04
C ARG A 844 -14.28 3.55 45.50
N ALA A 845 -14.63 2.66 46.42
CA ALA A 845 -14.31 2.74 47.84
C ALA A 845 -13.09 1.85 48.12
#